data_AF-A0A226F1W3-F1
#
_entry.id   AF-A0A226F1W3-F1
#
_cell.length_a   1.000
_cell.length_b   1.000
_cell.length_c   1.000
_cell.angle_alpha   90.00
_cell.angle_beta   90.00
_cell.angle_gamma   90.00
#
_symmetry.space_group_name_H-M   'P 1'
#
loop_
_entity.id
_entity.type
_entity.pdbx_description
1 polymer ?
#
loop_
_entity_poly.entity_id
_entity_poly.type
_entity_poly.pdbx_seq_one_letter_code
_entity_poly.pdbx_strand_id
1 'polypeptide(L)'
;MSSICAVCGKSAAKICTACKNVAYCSVEHQKKDWKSHKSSCRVYLVKKNETMGRYVVAATDIAPGVIIMAEPALMVGPKQDTLPICLGCHKRLTGTYLCSKCSFPLCSKECEQLEIHSNYECLIFSQKKPIIMKDLNIYQPVYQCILTLRCLLLKTKDPGRWKQLNMMEHHNDLRRQLTTLWTRNEINTVNFLKDVYKLDFDATTIHTVLGYADINAFEIRSKGIVICGLFPEVSLMAHDCISNTHHSIMEDNKMVVRSTVAIKRGQMITTTYTHTLEGTLERREHILNAKLFACICPRCSSPTELGTNFSSIKCLSCHPGYLIPKTPLDPSSVWECDNCKTEPMSSNSIRALVAEIREEIEKAERTGGQDLIQTLEGILQRSSGIRLHPQHFLMVGIMHSLSQFYGRTQDFRMTELSLEQLQRKEDLCRQFLKVLNIIEPGMSRIRDEHGPDENHQLAFLSNGKRNIPGIAASMLGIHENSVRGVHITLQTLLNEINEKIDTFIESPIKISILRIIMHQIGFEYKMIDHRLRLMERQDIVEQRKKYLKRKKEIDATNKNVVFLDETWVNKNHQKQKVWTDGTVKSRPNCKIGKGDRLIITHAGSKDGFVPNVLNIFWSNTGQADYHQDMNAEYFEKWFVEQLLVSLEEPSVIIIDNAKYHSRRLDAVPTSSSRKGVIIEWLTSKKIKFPQNATKVQLYDIVKAFKPFNVEYYIDKIAEEYGHEVLRLPPYHCIFSPIELIWANTKNYVATHNVTQKQTDVKQLFIDAWLTLYELHAAIFVASQHKFKAGLMDKEELKEKLEVVINLLTESKEILEFDSPSSVTGHIGTTIAKSLEGVRQILDHFCGSSTSQPS
;
A
#
# COMPACT_ATOMS: atom_id res chain seq x y z
N MET A 1 -28.29 -39.25 -9.97
CA MET A 1 -27.24 -40.21 -10.37
C MET A 1 -26.56 -40.73 -9.12
N SER A 2 -26.53 -42.04 -8.90
CA SER A 2 -25.81 -42.64 -7.77
C SER A 2 -24.31 -42.43 -7.97
N SER A 3 -23.69 -41.63 -7.11
CA SER A 3 -22.24 -41.44 -7.13
C SER A 3 -21.52 -42.74 -6.76
N ILE A 4 -20.38 -43.01 -7.39
CA ILE A 4 -19.62 -44.25 -7.25
C ILE A 4 -18.37 -43.99 -6.41
N CYS A 5 -18.01 -44.92 -5.52
CA CYS A 5 -16.83 -44.80 -4.67
C CYS A 5 -15.55 -44.88 -5.51
N ALA A 6 -14.69 -43.86 -5.40
CA ALA A 6 -13.42 -43.80 -6.14
C ALA A 6 -12.41 -44.92 -5.81
N VAL A 7 -12.59 -45.62 -4.69
CA VAL A 7 -11.67 -46.69 -4.25
C VAL A 7 -12.17 -48.09 -4.63
N CYS A 8 -13.48 -48.35 -4.50
CA CYS A 8 -14.02 -49.70 -4.62
C CYS A 8 -15.12 -49.86 -5.68
N GLY A 9 -15.51 -48.80 -6.38
CA GLY A 9 -16.52 -48.87 -7.44
C GLY A 9 -17.96 -49.14 -6.97
N LYS A 10 -18.22 -49.19 -5.65
CA LYS A 10 -19.58 -49.38 -5.08
C LYS A 10 -20.33 -48.05 -4.99
N SER A 11 -21.66 -48.10 -4.87
CA SER A 11 -22.48 -46.91 -4.64
C SER A 11 -22.01 -46.15 -3.39
N ALA A 12 -21.89 -44.83 -3.50
CA ALA A 12 -21.35 -43.95 -2.49
C ALA A 12 -22.26 -42.74 -2.30
N ALA A 13 -22.67 -42.47 -1.06
CA ALA A 13 -23.47 -41.31 -0.71
C ALA A 13 -22.63 -40.12 -0.19
N LYS A 14 -21.42 -40.38 0.35
CA LYS A 14 -20.56 -39.33 0.90
C LYS A 14 -19.70 -38.75 -0.21
N ILE A 15 -19.75 -37.44 -0.39
CA ILE A 15 -18.96 -36.73 -1.40
C ILE A 15 -17.90 -35.91 -0.66
N CYS A 16 -16.71 -35.77 -1.26
CA CYS A 16 -15.64 -34.92 -0.73
C CYS A 16 -16.19 -33.52 -0.41
N THR A 17 -16.11 -33.09 0.84
CA THR A 17 -16.68 -31.81 1.28
C THR A 17 -16.00 -30.61 0.65
N ALA A 18 -14.73 -30.74 0.24
CA ALA A 18 -13.98 -29.70 -0.43
C ALA A 18 -14.35 -29.54 -1.91
N CYS A 19 -14.07 -30.54 -2.75
CA CYS A 19 -14.31 -30.41 -4.20
C CYS A 19 -15.71 -30.81 -4.67
N LYS A 20 -16.43 -31.61 -3.88
CA LYS A 20 -17.69 -32.28 -4.25
C LYS A 20 -17.65 -33.10 -5.58
N ASN A 21 -16.45 -33.43 -6.07
CA ASN A 21 -16.23 -34.16 -7.33
C ASN A 21 -15.99 -35.66 -7.15
N VAL A 22 -15.58 -36.08 -5.95
CA VAL A 22 -15.24 -37.48 -5.66
C VAL A 22 -16.14 -38.01 -4.55
N ALA A 23 -16.64 -39.22 -4.71
CA ALA A 23 -17.49 -39.87 -3.73
C ALA A 23 -16.81 -41.08 -3.08
N TYR A 24 -17.18 -41.36 -1.84
CA TYR A 24 -16.65 -42.43 -1.02
C TYR A 24 -17.79 -43.16 -0.31
N CYS A 25 -17.74 -44.49 -0.27
CA CYS A 25 -18.70 -45.26 0.51
C CYS A 25 -18.40 -45.23 2.02
N SER A 26 -17.17 -44.87 2.42
CA SER A 26 -16.75 -44.75 3.82
C SER A 26 -15.61 -43.73 4.02
N VAL A 27 -15.34 -43.37 5.28
CA VAL A 27 -14.26 -42.43 5.65
C VAL A 27 -12.89 -43.06 5.42
N GLU A 28 -12.77 -44.38 5.55
CA GLU A 28 -11.54 -45.14 5.30
C GLU A 28 -11.15 -45.05 3.83
N HIS A 29 -12.12 -45.18 2.91
CA HIS A 29 -11.87 -45.02 1.48
C HIS A 29 -11.49 -43.57 1.12
N GLN A 30 -12.11 -42.58 1.77
CA GLN A 30 -11.67 -41.19 1.62
C GLN A 30 -10.21 -41.02 2.09
N LYS A 31 -9.84 -41.52 3.27
CA LYS A 31 -8.45 -41.44 3.78
C LYS A 31 -7.46 -42.16 2.87
N LYS A 32 -7.85 -43.31 2.30
CA LYS A 32 -7.03 -44.09 1.37
C LYS A 32 -6.77 -43.32 0.07
N ASP A 33 -7.82 -42.74 -0.52
CA ASP A 33 -7.69 -41.95 -1.75
C ASP A 33 -7.14 -40.54 -1.49
N TRP A 34 -7.24 -39.99 -0.26
CA TRP A 34 -6.81 -38.61 0.02
C TRP A 34 -5.35 -38.35 -0.33
N LYS A 35 -4.48 -39.36 -0.25
CA LYS A 35 -3.06 -39.25 -0.67
C LYS A 35 -2.91 -38.87 -2.15
N SER A 36 -3.78 -39.39 -3.01
CA SER A 36 -3.85 -39.09 -4.46
C SER A 36 -4.80 -37.93 -4.76
N HIS A 37 -5.94 -37.86 -4.07
CA HIS A 37 -6.98 -36.89 -4.32
C HIS A 37 -6.62 -35.48 -3.83
N LYS A 38 -5.86 -35.33 -2.73
CA LYS A 38 -5.54 -34.01 -2.16
C LYS A 38 -4.94 -33.05 -3.19
N SER A 39 -4.05 -33.53 -4.07
CA SER A 39 -3.41 -32.72 -5.10
C SER A 39 -4.33 -32.36 -6.27
N SER A 40 -5.39 -33.13 -6.51
CA SER A 40 -6.40 -32.91 -7.57
C SER A 40 -7.74 -32.38 -7.05
N CYS A 41 -7.88 -32.21 -5.74
CA CYS A 41 -9.08 -31.68 -5.09
C CYS A 41 -9.21 -30.18 -5.42
N ARG A 42 -10.09 -29.86 -6.38
CA ARG A 42 -10.36 -28.49 -6.83
C ARG A 42 -11.86 -28.20 -6.79
N VAL A 43 -12.22 -26.96 -6.47
CA VAL A 43 -13.61 -26.48 -6.50
C VAL A 43 -14.09 -26.11 -7.91
N TYR A 44 -13.23 -26.29 -8.91
CA TYR A 44 -13.47 -26.03 -10.33
C TYR A 44 -13.12 -27.23 -11.20
N LEU A 45 -13.61 -27.22 -12.43
CA LEU A 45 -13.32 -28.18 -13.49
C LEU A 45 -12.74 -27.45 -14.69
N VAL A 46 -11.71 -28.03 -15.31
CA VAL A 46 -11.19 -27.53 -16.59
C VAL A 46 -12.01 -28.13 -17.72
N LYS A 47 -12.56 -27.28 -18.58
CA LYS A 47 -13.26 -27.64 -19.82
C LYS A 47 -12.48 -27.13 -21.02
N LYS A 48 -12.85 -27.58 -22.22
CA LYS A 48 -12.27 -27.11 -23.48
C LYS A 48 -13.38 -26.89 -24.52
N ASN A 49 -13.25 -25.84 -25.32
CA ASN A 49 -14.02 -25.66 -26.55
C ASN A 49 -13.15 -24.99 -27.64
N GLU A 50 -13.71 -24.81 -28.83
CA GLU A 50 -13.00 -24.23 -29.97
C GLU A 50 -12.74 -22.72 -29.81
N THR A 51 -13.65 -21.99 -29.15
CA THR A 51 -13.58 -20.52 -29.05
C THR A 51 -12.59 -20.03 -28.02
N MET A 52 -12.55 -20.63 -26.82
CA MET A 52 -11.74 -20.18 -25.69
C MET A 52 -10.53 -21.09 -25.43
N GLY A 53 -10.41 -22.19 -26.16
CA GLY A 53 -9.48 -23.25 -25.78
C GLY A 53 -9.88 -23.84 -24.44
N ARG A 54 -8.96 -23.89 -23.47
CA ARG A 54 -9.25 -24.38 -22.11
C ARG A 54 -9.75 -23.26 -21.22
N TYR A 55 -10.75 -23.56 -20.41
CA TYR A 55 -11.34 -22.63 -19.46
C TYR A 55 -11.82 -23.37 -18.21
N VAL A 56 -12.08 -22.63 -17.12
CA VAL A 56 -12.56 -23.22 -15.86
C VAL A 56 -14.04 -22.91 -15.59
N VAL A 57 -14.73 -23.89 -15.00
CA VAL A 57 -16.11 -23.75 -14.50
C VAL A 57 -16.21 -24.24 -13.06
N ALA A 58 -17.17 -23.73 -12.31
CA ALA A 58 -17.41 -24.15 -10.94
C ALA A 58 -17.88 -25.60 -10.87
N ALA A 59 -17.24 -26.40 -10.03
CA ALA A 59 -17.59 -27.81 -9.82
C ALA A 59 -18.76 -27.98 -8.84
N THR A 60 -18.90 -27.00 -7.94
CA THR A 60 -19.93 -26.85 -6.91
C THR A 60 -20.43 -25.40 -6.93
N ASP A 61 -21.52 -25.11 -6.23
CA ASP A 61 -21.80 -23.74 -5.80
C ASP A 61 -20.65 -23.24 -4.92
N ILE A 62 -20.19 -22.01 -5.20
CA ILE A 62 -19.11 -21.29 -4.52
C ILE A 62 -19.70 -19.99 -3.96
N ALA A 63 -19.51 -19.74 -2.67
CA ALA A 63 -19.95 -18.52 -2.01
C ALA A 63 -18.98 -17.35 -2.30
N PRO A 64 -19.39 -16.07 -2.15
CA PRO A 64 -18.47 -14.93 -2.19
C PRO A 64 -17.30 -15.08 -1.20
N GLY A 65 -16.13 -14.53 -1.53
CA GLY A 65 -14.92 -14.50 -0.69
C GLY A 65 -14.09 -15.80 -0.64
N VAL A 66 -14.63 -16.91 -1.17
CA VAL A 66 -13.98 -18.23 -1.15
C VAL A 66 -12.74 -18.24 -2.04
N ILE A 67 -11.64 -18.80 -1.53
CA ILE A 67 -10.42 -19.06 -2.33
C ILE A 67 -10.71 -20.17 -3.34
N ILE A 68 -10.61 -19.84 -4.62
CA ILE A 68 -10.78 -20.79 -5.73
C ILE A 68 -9.44 -21.39 -6.14
N MET A 69 -8.41 -20.54 -6.25
CA MET A 69 -7.05 -20.94 -6.65
C MET A 69 -6.02 -20.24 -5.76
N ALA A 70 -4.91 -20.93 -5.50
CA ALA A 70 -3.79 -20.38 -4.76
C ALA A 70 -2.50 -20.98 -5.31
N GLU A 71 -1.78 -20.23 -6.14
CA GLU A 71 -0.69 -20.74 -6.98
C GLU A 71 0.58 -19.87 -6.80
N PRO A 72 1.72 -20.45 -6.41
CA PRO A 72 3.00 -19.74 -6.48
C PRO A 72 3.42 -19.54 -7.93
N ALA A 73 4.06 -18.42 -8.25
CA ALA A 73 4.60 -18.20 -9.59
C ALA A 73 5.48 -19.38 -10.05
N LEU A 74 5.20 -19.90 -11.25
CA LEU A 74 6.02 -20.93 -11.90
C LEU A 74 7.40 -20.37 -12.24
N MET A 75 7.44 -19.16 -12.76
CA MET A 75 8.65 -18.39 -13.03
C MET A 75 8.37 -16.91 -12.91
N VAL A 76 9.38 -16.14 -12.48
CA VAL A 76 9.33 -14.67 -12.44
C VAL A 76 10.50 -14.06 -13.20
N GLY A 77 10.31 -12.87 -13.74
CA GLY A 77 11.35 -12.15 -14.45
C GLY A 77 10.99 -10.68 -14.71
N PRO A 78 11.95 -9.88 -15.16
CA PRO A 78 11.71 -8.49 -15.55
C PRO A 78 10.65 -8.39 -16.65
N LYS A 79 9.92 -7.28 -16.68
CA LYS A 79 9.17 -6.87 -17.87
C LYS A 79 10.15 -6.65 -19.03
N GLN A 80 9.74 -6.97 -20.27
CA GLN A 80 10.59 -6.84 -21.45
C GLN A 80 11.20 -5.43 -21.57
N ASP A 81 10.37 -4.41 -21.39
CA ASP A 81 10.79 -3.01 -21.40
C ASP A 81 10.83 -2.50 -19.96
N THR A 82 11.96 -2.74 -19.29
CA THR A 82 12.23 -2.24 -17.94
C THR A 82 13.55 -1.47 -17.90
N LEU A 83 13.60 -0.48 -17.02
CA LEU A 83 14.89 0.05 -16.61
C LEU A 83 15.65 -1.04 -15.80
N PRO A 84 17.00 -1.01 -15.79
CA PRO A 84 17.82 -2.00 -15.08
C PRO A 84 17.39 -2.33 -13.63
N ILE A 85 17.10 -3.61 -13.39
CA ILE A 85 16.77 -4.16 -12.07
C ILE A 85 17.71 -5.33 -11.72
N CYS A 86 17.93 -5.55 -10.44
CA CYS A 86 18.72 -6.66 -9.95
C CYS A 86 18.02 -8.00 -10.24
N LEU A 87 18.69 -8.94 -10.91
CA LEU A 87 18.08 -10.23 -11.25
C LEU A 87 17.81 -11.15 -10.05
N GLY A 88 18.46 -10.91 -8.91
CA GLY A 88 18.19 -11.61 -7.65
C GLY A 88 16.95 -11.11 -6.92
N CYS A 89 16.97 -9.84 -6.46
CA CYS A 89 15.89 -9.28 -5.64
C CYS A 89 14.87 -8.40 -6.39
N HIS A 90 15.04 -8.23 -7.71
CA HIS A 90 14.20 -7.39 -8.58
C HIS A 90 14.12 -5.90 -8.20
N LYS A 91 15.00 -5.41 -7.31
CA LYS A 91 15.09 -3.98 -6.99
C LYS A 91 15.77 -3.18 -8.09
N ARG A 92 15.46 -1.89 -8.18
CA ARG A 92 16.11 -0.94 -9.08
C ARG A 92 17.61 -0.90 -8.78
N LEU A 93 18.43 -0.99 -9.81
CA LEU A 93 19.88 -0.92 -9.65
C LEU A 93 20.32 0.52 -9.41
N THR A 94 21.05 0.75 -8.33
CA THR A 94 21.66 2.04 -7.96
C THR A 94 23.16 1.93 -7.66
N GLY A 95 23.68 0.70 -7.57
CA GLY A 95 25.07 0.42 -7.21
C GLY A 95 25.87 -0.18 -8.36
N THR A 96 27.16 -0.43 -8.10
CA THR A 96 28.14 -0.94 -9.08
C THR A 96 28.50 -2.40 -8.86
N TYR A 97 27.79 -3.11 -7.97
CA TYR A 97 28.11 -4.50 -7.66
C TYR A 97 27.84 -5.40 -8.87
N LEU A 98 28.84 -6.16 -9.28
CA LEU A 98 28.77 -7.12 -10.38
C LEU A 98 28.86 -8.54 -9.82
N CYS A 99 28.00 -9.42 -10.32
CA CYS A 99 28.05 -10.85 -10.01
C CYS A 99 29.46 -11.41 -10.26
N SER A 100 30.03 -12.12 -9.29
CA SER A 100 31.40 -12.66 -9.41
C SER A 100 31.57 -13.72 -10.49
N LYS A 101 30.47 -14.30 -10.99
CA LYS A 101 30.47 -15.36 -12.02
C LYS A 101 30.17 -14.82 -13.42
N CYS A 102 29.02 -14.14 -13.58
CA CYS A 102 28.55 -13.68 -14.89
C CYS A 102 28.75 -12.19 -15.14
N SER A 103 29.26 -11.46 -14.14
CA SER A 103 29.45 -10.01 -14.18
C SER A 103 28.17 -9.20 -14.43
N PHE A 104 26.98 -9.81 -14.33
CA PHE A 104 25.72 -9.08 -14.42
C PHE A 104 25.55 -8.14 -13.21
N PRO A 105 25.05 -6.91 -13.39
CA PRO A 105 24.81 -5.98 -12.28
C PRO A 105 23.75 -6.49 -11.29
N LEU A 106 24.09 -6.50 -10.00
CA LEU A 106 23.20 -6.91 -8.90
C LEU A 106 23.27 -5.89 -7.75
N CYS A 107 22.36 -5.98 -6.77
CA CYS A 107 22.42 -5.10 -5.60
C CYS A 107 23.56 -5.46 -4.63
N SER A 108 23.89 -6.74 -4.48
CA SER A 108 24.84 -7.22 -3.46
C SER A 108 25.27 -8.68 -3.65
N LYS A 109 26.20 -9.15 -2.81
CA LYS A 109 26.63 -10.56 -2.79
C LYS A 109 25.51 -11.51 -2.40
N GLU A 110 24.61 -11.09 -1.52
CA GLU A 110 23.43 -11.89 -1.14
C GLU A 110 22.52 -12.09 -2.36
N CYS A 111 22.33 -11.05 -3.18
CA CYS A 111 21.54 -11.16 -4.41
C CYS A 111 22.18 -12.09 -5.45
N GLU A 112 23.51 -12.23 -5.46
CA GLU A 112 24.23 -13.20 -6.30
C GLU A 112 23.87 -14.64 -5.94
N GLN A 113 23.61 -14.91 -4.66
CA GLN A 113 23.35 -16.25 -4.14
C GLN A 113 21.88 -16.69 -4.29
N LEU A 114 20.96 -15.75 -4.55
CA LEU A 114 19.53 -16.06 -4.71
C LEU A 114 19.30 -17.01 -5.90
N GLU A 115 18.58 -18.10 -5.64
CA GLU A 115 18.36 -19.19 -6.60
C GLU A 115 17.77 -18.73 -7.93
N ILE A 116 16.89 -17.73 -7.90
CA ILE A 116 16.25 -17.17 -9.10
C ILE A 116 17.25 -16.63 -10.12
N HIS A 117 18.43 -16.20 -9.68
CA HIS A 117 19.54 -15.79 -10.54
C HIS A 117 20.59 -16.90 -10.68
N SER A 118 21.06 -17.44 -9.54
CA SER A 118 22.22 -18.32 -9.47
C SER A 118 22.00 -19.68 -10.16
N ASN A 119 20.78 -20.21 -10.12
CA ASN A 119 20.45 -21.52 -10.70
C ASN A 119 20.03 -21.47 -12.18
N TYR A 120 19.76 -20.27 -12.71
CA TYR A 120 19.23 -20.07 -14.07
C TYR A 120 20.21 -19.30 -14.96
N GLU A 121 19.94 -18.03 -15.27
CA GLU A 121 20.65 -17.28 -16.31
C GLU A 121 22.13 -17.00 -16.01
N CYS A 122 22.55 -17.05 -14.74
CA CYS A 122 23.92 -16.75 -14.33
C CYS A 122 24.96 -17.61 -15.07
N LEU A 123 24.74 -18.92 -15.15
CA LEU A 123 25.69 -19.82 -15.83
C LEU A 123 25.78 -19.50 -17.32
N ILE A 124 24.66 -19.22 -17.98
CA ILE A 124 24.61 -18.89 -19.42
C ILE A 124 25.37 -17.59 -19.68
N PHE A 125 25.13 -16.55 -18.88
CA PHE A 125 25.80 -15.26 -19.04
C PHE A 125 27.29 -15.31 -18.73
N SER A 126 27.75 -16.23 -17.88
CA SER A 126 29.19 -16.40 -17.58
C SER A 126 30.02 -16.93 -18.77
N GLN A 127 29.38 -17.48 -19.81
CA GLN A 127 30.08 -18.09 -20.95
C GLN A 127 30.58 -17.08 -21.99
N LYS A 128 30.12 -15.83 -21.93
CA LYS A 128 30.43 -14.78 -22.91
C LYS A 128 30.97 -13.53 -22.21
N LYS A 129 31.34 -12.53 -23.02
CA LYS A 129 31.85 -11.26 -22.50
C LYS A 129 30.83 -10.63 -21.55
N PRO A 130 31.30 -9.97 -20.46
CA PRO A 130 30.44 -9.27 -19.52
C PRO A 130 29.44 -8.34 -20.20
N ILE A 131 28.19 -8.39 -19.76
CA ILE A 131 27.16 -7.42 -20.17
C ILE A 131 27.46 -6.10 -19.47
N ILE A 132 27.92 -5.11 -20.24
CA ILE A 132 28.27 -3.78 -19.71
C ILE A 132 27.06 -2.85 -19.85
N MET A 133 26.43 -2.51 -18.74
CA MET A 133 25.39 -1.47 -18.69
C MET A 133 26.04 -0.14 -18.31
N LYS A 134 26.19 0.76 -19.29
CA LYS A 134 26.83 2.07 -19.08
C LYS A 134 25.92 3.06 -18.36
N ASP A 135 24.62 3.00 -18.63
CA ASP A 135 23.62 3.89 -18.05
C ASP A 135 22.47 3.05 -17.46
N LEU A 136 22.25 3.20 -16.16
CA LEU A 136 21.20 2.51 -15.43
C LEU A 136 19.83 3.18 -15.58
N ASN A 137 19.75 4.38 -16.17
CA ASN A 137 18.52 5.17 -16.34
C ASN A 137 17.87 5.03 -17.72
N ILE A 138 18.43 4.18 -18.58
CA ILE A 138 17.85 3.84 -19.89
C ILE A 138 17.42 2.38 -19.92
N TYR A 139 16.45 2.08 -20.78
CA TYR A 139 16.04 0.72 -21.08
C TYR A 139 17.20 -0.08 -21.66
N GLN A 140 17.38 -1.31 -21.17
CA GLN A 140 18.46 -2.20 -21.62
C GLN A 140 17.85 -3.43 -22.31
N PRO A 141 18.09 -3.66 -23.61
CA PRO A 141 17.46 -4.75 -24.37
C PRO A 141 17.70 -6.15 -23.80
N VAL A 142 18.81 -6.35 -23.07
CA VAL A 142 19.15 -7.66 -22.47
C VAL A 142 18.09 -8.16 -21.48
N TYR A 143 17.27 -7.29 -20.89
CA TYR A 143 16.19 -7.72 -20.00
C TYR A 143 15.06 -8.45 -20.75
N GLN A 144 14.91 -8.23 -22.06
CA GLN A 144 13.85 -8.82 -22.88
C GLN A 144 13.94 -10.36 -22.94
N CYS A 145 15.14 -10.93 -22.81
CA CYS A 145 15.33 -12.38 -22.90
C CYS A 145 15.28 -13.11 -21.54
N ILE A 146 15.31 -12.40 -20.41
CA ILE A 146 15.55 -13.01 -19.09
C ILE A 146 14.44 -13.99 -18.70
N LEU A 147 13.17 -13.58 -18.76
CA LEU A 147 12.05 -14.45 -18.39
C LEU A 147 11.99 -15.68 -19.30
N THR A 148 12.15 -15.48 -20.61
CA THR A 148 12.19 -16.55 -21.62
C THR A 148 13.34 -17.52 -21.36
N LEU A 149 14.54 -17.02 -21.08
CA LEU A 149 15.71 -17.82 -20.78
C LEU A 149 15.51 -18.67 -19.52
N ARG A 150 14.99 -18.06 -18.45
CA ARG A 150 14.64 -18.80 -17.22
C ARG A 150 13.64 -19.92 -17.49
N CYS A 151 12.63 -19.65 -18.32
CA CYS A 151 11.63 -20.64 -18.72
C CYS A 151 12.23 -21.78 -19.56
N LEU A 152 13.10 -21.48 -20.54
CA LEU A 152 13.79 -22.50 -21.34
C LEU A 152 14.65 -23.42 -20.47
N LEU A 153 15.34 -22.86 -19.48
CA LEU A 153 16.20 -23.61 -18.56
C LEU A 153 15.42 -24.56 -17.64
N LEU A 154 14.10 -24.39 -17.49
CA LEU A 154 13.26 -25.38 -16.78
C LEU A 154 13.32 -26.75 -17.44
N LYS A 155 13.48 -26.84 -18.77
CA LYS A 155 13.56 -28.13 -19.48
C LYS A 155 14.58 -29.09 -18.88
N THR A 156 15.71 -28.56 -18.39
CA THR A 156 16.78 -29.35 -17.76
C THR A 156 16.78 -29.25 -16.24
N LYS A 157 16.47 -28.08 -15.68
CA LYS A 157 16.54 -27.83 -14.23
C LYS A 157 15.33 -28.36 -13.46
N ASP A 158 14.14 -28.29 -14.06
CA ASP A 158 12.89 -28.76 -13.47
C ASP A 158 11.92 -29.23 -14.58
N PRO A 159 12.05 -30.48 -15.05
CA PRO A 159 11.19 -31.03 -16.09
C PRO A 159 9.70 -31.07 -15.71
N GLY A 160 9.38 -31.08 -14.41
CA GLY A 160 8.01 -31.03 -13.92
C GLY A 160 7.36 -29.68 -14.20
N ARG A 161 8.05 -28.59 -13.83
CA ARG A 161 7.63 -27.22 -14.16
C ARG A 161 7.66 -26.95 -15.66
N TRP A 162 8.62 -27.49 -16.41
CA TRP A 162 8.61 -27.43 -17.88
C TRP A 162 7.34 -28.05 -18.48
N LYS A 163 6.89 -29.19 -17.95
CA LYS A 163 5.64 -29.82 -18.40
C LYS A 163 4.42 -28.94 -18.10
N GLN A 164 4.39 -28.24 -16.97
CA GLN A 164 3.32 -27.29 -16.64
C GLN A 164 3.34 -26.07 -17.58
N LEU A 165 4.52 -25.51 -17.86
CA LEU A 165 4.70 -24.41 -18.79
C LEU A 165 4.21 -24.76 -20.21
N ASN A 166 4.51 -25.96 -20.69
CA ASN A 166 4.08 -26.44 -22.01
C ASN A 166 2.56 -26.61 -22.14
N MET A 167 1.83 -26.54 -21.02
CA MET A 167 0.38 -26.50 -21.02
C MET A 167 -0.16 -25.08 -21.11
N MET A 168 0.62 -24.02 -21.34
CA MET A 168 0.09 -22.67 -21.49
C MET A 168 -0.24 -22.36 -22.97
N GLU A 169 -1.11 -21.38 -23.21
CA GLU A 169 -1.41 -20.93 -24.58
C GLU A 169 -0.30 -20.00 -25.09
N HIS A 170 0.07 -20.10 -26.36
CA HIS A 170 1.17 -19.30 -26.93
C HIS A 170 0.75 -18.47 -28.15
N HIS A 171 -0.35 -18.81 -28.83
CA HIS A 171 -0.87 -18.10 -30.00
C HIS A 171 0.18 -17.80 -31.08
N ASN A 172 1.09 -18.74 -31.38
CA ASN A 172 2.18 -18.50 -32.34
C ASN A 172 1.65 -18.08 -33.71
N ASP A 173 0.60 -18.73 -34.20
CA ASP A 173 0.05 -18.46 -35.53
C ASP A 173 -0.53 -17.04 -35.64
N LEU A 174 -1.21 -16.55 -34.59
CA LEU A 174 -1.72 -15.18 -34.52
C LEU A 174 -0.59 -14.17 -34.30
N ARG A 175 0.35 -14.46 -33.39
CA ARG A 175 1.52 -13.61 -33.12
C ARG A 175 2.40 -13.44 -34.35
N ARG A 176 2.52 -14.46 -35.20
CA ARG A 176 3.32 -14.38 -36.43
C ARG A 176 2.74 -13.38 -37.43
N GLN A 177 1.44 -13.15 -37.39
CA GLN A 177 0.78 -12.12 -38.20
C GLN A 177 1.08 -10.70 -37.70
N LEU A 178 1.45 -10.55 -36.42
CA LEU A 178 1.91 -9.28 -35.84
C LEU A 178 3.39 -9.05 -36.16
N THR A 179 3.67 -8.69 -37.42
CA THR A 179 5.04 -8.60 -37.98
C THR A 179 6.01 -7.77 -37.14
N THR A 180 5.57 -6.63 -36.60
CA THR A 180 6.42 -5.76 -35.75
C THR A 180 6.83 -6.46 -34.46
N LEU A 181 5.87 -7.07 -33.74
CA LEU A 181 6.14 -7.78 -32.48
C LEU A 181 7.02 -9.02 -32.74
N TRP A 182 6.66 -9.81 -33.75
CA TRP A 182 7.39 -11.02 -34.11
C TRP A 182 8.85 -10.72 -34.47
N THR A 183 9.08 -9.69 -35.30
CA THR A 183 10.43 -9.28 -35.71
C THR A 183 11.25 -8.76 -34.54
N ARG A 184 10.64 -7.97 -33.65
CA ARG A 184 11.31 -7.50 -32.42
C ARG A 184 11.76 -8.68 -31.54
N ASN A 185 10.87 -9.66 -31.35
CA ASN A 185 11.15 -10.85 -30.56
C ASN A 185 12.23 -11.74 -31.21
N GLU A 186 12.20 -11.87 -32.54
CA GLU A 186 13.25 -12.57 -33.31
C GLU A 186 14.62 -11.94 -33.05
N ILE A 187 14.75 -10.62 -33.23
CA ILE A 187 16.04 -9.92 -33.13
C ILE A 187 16.55 -9.89 -31.68
N ASN A 188 15.73 -9.43 -30.74
CA ASN A 188 16.21 -9.11 -29.40
C ASN A 188 16.30 -10.32 -28.47
N THR A 189 15.55 -11.39 -28.77
CA THR A 189 15.52 -12.58 -27.91
C THR A 189 15.99 -13.83 -28.66
N VAL A 190 15.37 -14.19 -29.77
CA VAL A 190 15.67 -15.47 -30.45
C VAL A 190 17.10 -15.49 -30.97
N ASN A 191 17.47 -14.52 -31.81
CA ASN A 191 18.82 -14.38 -32.36
C ASN A 191 19.84 -14.11 -31.26
N PHE A 192 19.48 -13.33 -30.23
CA PHE A 192 20.38 -13.10 -29.11
C PHE A 192 20.72 -14.40 -28.35
N LEU A 193 19.72 -15.23 -28.02
CA LEU A 193 19.96 -16.49 -27.32
C LEU A 193 20.65 -17.54 -28.20
N LYS A 194 20.26 -17.63 -29.48
CA LYS A 194 20.83 -18.62 -30.42
C LYS A 194 22.18 -18.22 -30.96
N ASP A 195 22.36 -16.99 -31.42
CA ASP A 195 23.56 -16.60 -32.15
C ASP A 195 24.66 -16.13 -31.21
N VAL A 196 24.33 -15.42 -30.15
CA VAL A 196 25.31 -14.92 -29.17
C VAL A 196 25.63 -15.98 -28.12
N TYR A 197 24.60 -16.54 -27.48
CA TYR A 197 24.77 -17.52 -26.39
C TYR A 197 24.77 -18.99 -26.84
N LYS A 198 24.52 -19.28 -28.12
CA LYS A 198 24.59 -20.64 -28.69
C LYS A 198 23.72 -21.65 -27.92
N LEU A 199 22.54 -21.22 -27.46
CA LEU A 199 21.57 -22.12 -26.82
C LEU A 199 21.08 -23.19 -27.81
N ASP A 200 21.06 -24.44 -27.37
CA ASP A 200 20.56 -25.59 -28.13
C ASP A 200 19.02 -25.67 -28.13
N PHE A 201 18.39 -24.66 -28.73
CA PHE A 201 16.96 -24.59 -28.96
C PHE A 201 16.68 -24.04 -30.36
N ASP A 202 15.72 -24.64 -31.05
CA ASP A 202 15.26 -24.10 -32.33
C ASP A 202 14.46 -22.79 -32.12
N ALA A 203 14.37 -21.98 -33.19
CA ALA A 203 13.71 -20.69 -33.12
C ALA A 203 12.22 -20.80 -32.77
N THR A 204 11.56 -21.86 -33.24
CA THR A 204 10.13 -22.10 -32.98
C THR A 204 9.89 -22.38 -31.50
N THR A 205 10.75 -23.18 -30.86
CA THR A 205 10.67 -23.42 -29.41
C THR A 205 10.86 -22.13 -28.61
N ILE A 206 11.84 -21.28 -28.96
CA ILE A 206 12.06 -20.01 -28.24
C ILE A 206 10.86 -19.07 -28.42
N HIS A 207 10.32 -18.95 -29.64
CA HIS A 207 9.08 -18.18 -29.89
C HIS A 207 7.89 -18.72 -29.11
N THR A 208 7.78 -20.04 -28.95
CA THR A 208 6.71 -20.67 -28.18
C THR A 208 6.82 -20.30 -26.70
N VAL A 209 8.02 -20.28 -26.13
CA VAL A 209 8.24 -19.86 -24.73
C VAL A 209 7.98 -18.36 -24.54
N LEU A 210 8.37 -17.52 -25.51
CA LEU A 210 7.94 -16.11 -25.55
C LEU A 210 6.42 -15.97 -25.62
N GLY A 211 5.78 -16.86 -26.39
CA GLY A 211 4.34 -17.11 -26.45
C GLY A 211 3.68 -17.17 -25.09
N TYR A 212 4.18 -18.07 -24.24
CA TYR A 212 3.66 -18.26 -22.90
C TYR A 212 3.74 -16.97 -22.06
N ALA A 213 4.86 -16.24 -22.14
CA ALA A 213 5.03 -14.96 -21.44
C ALA A 213 4.09 -13.87 -21.95
N ASP A 214 4.07 -13.59 -23.25
CA ASP A 214 3.29 -12.47 -23.80
C ASP A 214 1.78 -12.67 -23.60
N ILE A 215 1.29 -13.92 -23.64
CA ILE A 215 -0.14 -14.23 -23.50
C ILE A 215 -0.58 -14.42 -22.05
N ASN A 216 0.26 -14.97 -21.17
CA ASN A 216 -0.19 -15.45 -19.86
C ASN A 216 0.49 -14.80 -18.65
N ALA A 217 1.53 -13.97 -18.85
CA ALA A 217 2.19 -13.33 -17.73
C ALA A 217 1.27 -12.32 -17.04
N PHE A 218 1.34 -12.32 -15.71
CA PHE A 218 0.71 -11.32 -14.85
C PHE A 218 1.77 -10.36 -14.33
N GLU A 219 1.41 -9.08 -14.23
CA GLU A 219 2.25 -8.08 -13.58
C GLU A 219 2.24 -8.29 -12.06
N ILE A 220 3.43 -8.46 -11.48
CA ILE A 220 3.64 -8.52 -10.04
C ILE A 220 4.26 -7.18 -9.63
N ARG A 221 3.54 -6.42 -8.81
CA ARG A 221 4.00 -5.13 -8.30
C ARG A 221 4.53 -5.30 -6.89
N SER A 222 5.80 -4.93 -6.68
CA SER A 222 6.41 -4.95 -5.35
C SER A 222 7.32 -3.73 -5.18
N LYS A 223 7.03 -2.89 -4.17
CA LYS A 223 7.86 -1.75 -3.76
C LYS A 223 8.21 -0.78 -4.91
N GLY A 224 7.20 -0.40 -5.70
CA GLY A 224 7.36 0.54 -6.83
C GLY A 224 7.99 -0.07 -8.08
N ILE A 225 8.17 -1.39 -8.15
CA ILE A 225 8.75 -2.09 -9.30
C ILE A 225 7.76 -3.13 -9.81
N VAL A 226 7.66 -3.21 -11.13
CA VAL A 226 6.80 -4.16 -11.83
C VAL A 226 7.66 -5.24 -12.47
N ILE A 227 7.42 -6.49 -12.08
CA ILE A 227 7.97 -7.68 -12.74
C ILE A 227 6.82 -8.52 -13.32
N CYS A 228 7.15 -9.56 -14.07
CA CYS A 228 6.20 -10.48 -14.65
C CYS A 228 6.31 -11.86 -14.00
N GLY A 229 5.18 -12.53 -13.78
CA GLY A 229 5.11 -13.90 -13.29
C GLY A 229 4.15 -14.76 -14.11
N LEU A 230 4.46 -16.06 -14.22
CA LEU A 230 3.64 -17.05 -14.90
C LEU A 230 2.88 -17.93 -13.89
N PHE A 231 1.57 -18.08 -14.08
CA PHE A 231 0.65 -18.80 -13.18
C PHE A 231 -0.24 -19.76 -13.98
N PRO A 232 0.26 -20.96 -14.36
CA PRO A 232 -0.44 -21.88 -15.26
C PRO A 232 -1.87 -22.25 -14.87
N GLU A 233 -2.18 -22.48 -13.59
CA GLU A 233 -3.55 -22.79 -13.16
C GLU A 233 -4.45 -21.56 -13.24
N VAL A 234 -3.97 -20.40 -12.78
CA VAL A 234 -4.73 -19.13 -12.83
C VAL A 234 -5.00 -18.69 -14.27
N SER A 235 -4.04 -18.87 -15.18
CA SER A 235 -4.17 -18.53 -16.60
C SER A 235 -5.27 -19.32 -17.34
N LEU A 236 -5.88 -20.33 -16.72
CA LEU A 236 -7.04 -21.03 -17.27
C LEU A 236 -8.37 -20.26 -17.10
N MET A 237 -8.41 -19.22 -16.27
CA MET A 237 -9.62 -18.40 -16.13
C MET A 237 -9.84 -17.56 -17.36
N ALA A 238 -11.01 -17.69 -17.98
CA ALA A 238 -11.36 -16.88 -19.15
C ALA A 238 -11.65 -15.43 -18.75
N HIS A 239 -11.55 -14.54 -19.73
CA HIS A 239 -11.88 -13.13 -19.56
C HIS A 239 -13.40 -12.91 -19.52
N ASP A 240 -13.85 -12.09 -18.56
CA ASP A 240 -15.11 -11.35 -18.65
C ASP A 240 -14.89 -9.91 -18.17
N CYS A 241 -15.54 -8.93 -18.80
CA CYS A 241 -15.48 -7.53 -18.35
C CYS A 241 -16.30 -7.28 -17.07
N ILE A 242 -17.07 -8.28 -16.63
CA ILE A 242 -17.75 -8.35 -15.33
C ILE A 242 -17.31 -9.66 -14.67
N SER A 243 -16.06 -9.69 -14.21
CA SER A 243 -15.48 -10.88 -13.63
C SER A 243 -16.16 -11.28 -12.32
N ASN A 244 -16.29 -12.58 -12.09
CA ASN A 244 -16.79 -13.13 -10.82
C ASN A 244 -15.67 -13.52 -9.84
N THR A 245 -14.43 -13.18 -10.18
CA THR A 245 -13.26 -13.35 -9.32
C THR A 245 -12.41 -12.09 -9.26
N HIS A 246 -11.59 -12.03 -8.22
CA HIS A 246 -10.51 -11.08 -8.02
C HIS A 246 -9.25 -11.85 -7.59
N HIS A 247 -8.07 -11.32 -7.93
CA HIS A 247 -6.80 -11.91 -7.54
C HIS A 247 -5.92 -10.93 -6.78
N SER A 248 -5.23 -11.41 -5.74
CA SER A 248 -4.17 -10.70 -5.04
C SER A 248 -2.86 -11.47 -5.16
N ILE A 249 -1.74 -10.76 -5.19
CA ILE A 249 -0.41 -11.36 -5.25
C ILE A 249 0.31 -11.05 -3.94
N MET A 250 0.66 -12.10 -3.21
CA MET A 250 1.34 -12.03 -1.92
C MET A 250 2.83 -11.70 -2.08
N GLU A 251 3.50 -11.32 -0.99
CA GLU A 251 4.92 -10.94 -0.99
C GLU A 251 5.87 -12.06 -1.48
N ASP A 252 5.45 -13.31 -1.35
CA ASP A 252 6.16 -14.50 -1.83
C ASP A 252 5.87 -14.83 -3.31
N ASN A 253 5.26 -13.90 -4.06
CA ASN A 253 4.80 -14.07 -5.44
C ASN A 253 3.75 -15.17 -5.61
N LYS A 254 3.01 -15.50 -4.55
CA LYS A 254 1.86 -16.39 -4.63
C LYS A 254 0.60 -15.62 -5.00
N MET A 255 -0.06 -16.05 -6.07
CA MET A 255 -1.35 -15.51 -6.48
C MET A 255 -2.48 -16.25 -5.77
N VAL A 256 -3.40 -15.50 -5.18
CA VAL A 256 -4.62 -16.03 -4.56
C VAL A 256 -5.81 -15.46 -5.30
N VAL A 257 -6.67 -16.35 -5.80
CA VAL A 257 -7.89 -16.01 -6.53
C VAL A 257 -9.10 -16.31 -5.66
N ARG A 258 -9.98 -15.33 -5.51
CA ARG A 258 -11.22 -15.43 -4.72
C ARG A 258 -12.44 -15.10 -5.57
N SER A 259 -13.58 -15.72 -5.25
CA SER A 259 -14.87 -15.30 -5.80
C SER A 259 -15.27 -13.93 -5.25
N THR A 260 -15.71 -13.02 -6.13
CA THR A 260 -16.28 -11.73 -5.72
C THR A 260 -17.78 -11.84 -5.47
N VAL A 261 -18.45 -12.75 -6.19
CA VAL A 261 -19.88 -13.03 -6.11
C VAL A 261 -20.14 -14.53 -5.93
N ALA A 262 -21.39 -14.91 -5.67
CA ALA A 262 -21.76 -16.32 -5.65
C ALA A 262 -21.69 -16.91 -7.07
N ILE A 263 -21.03 -18.05 -7.22
CA ILE A 263 -20.86 -18.76 -8.51
C ILE A 263 -21.57 -20.11 -8.41
N LYS A 264 -22.56 -20.35 -9.27
CA LYS A 264 -23.31 -21.61 -9.30
C LYS A 264 -22.54 -22.73 -9.98
N ARG A 265 -22.78 -23.98 -9.56
CA ARG A 265 -22.23 -25.16 -10.21
C ARG A 265 -22.44 -25.11 -11.73
N GLY A 266 -21.36 -25.29 -12.48
CA GLY A 266 -21.35 -25.28 -13.93
C GLY A 266 -21.16 -23.90 -14.57
N GLN A 267 -21.30 -22.80 -13.82
CA GLN A 267 -20.97 -21.46 -14.32
C GLN A 267 -19.47 -21.29 -14.53
N MET A 268 -19.11 -20.47 -15.50
CA MET A 268 -17.71 -20.14 -15.79
C MET A 268 -17.11 -19.33 -14.65
N ILE A 269 -15.86 -19.62 -14.32
CA ILE A 269 -15.07 -18.82 -13.38
C ILE A 269 -14.21 -17.90 -14.24
N THR A 270 -14.41 -16.59 -14.10
CA THR A 270 -13.86 -15.57 -15.00
C THR A 270 -13.05 -14.54 -14.22
N THR A 271 -12.01 -14.03 -14.85
CA THR A 271 -11.19 -12.89 -14.38
C THR A 271 -11.26 -11.76 -15.40
N THR A 272 -10.88 -10.54 -15.05
CA THR A 272 -10.65 -9.49 -16.03
C THR A 272 -9.18 -9.47 -16.46
N TYR A 273 -8.91 -9.15 -17.73
CA TYR A 273 -7.57 -8.99 -18.31
C TYR A 273 -7.23 -7.51 -18.56
N THR A 274 -8.15 -6.62 -18.25
CA THR A 274 -8.08 -5.19 -18.52
C THR A 274 -8.67 -4.42 -17.34
N HIS A 275 -8.52 -3.10 -17.34
CA HIS A 275 -9.12 -2.23 -16.34
C HIS A 275 -10.64 -2.17 -16.51
N THR A 276 -11.38 -2.30 -15.40
CA THR A 276 -12.85 -2.33 -15.40
C THR A 276 -13.47 -0.96 -15.66
N LEU A 277 -12.77 0.13 -15.30
CA LEU A 277 -13.20 1.52 -15.43
C LEU A 277 -12.94 2.17 -16.82
N GLU A 278 -12.67 1.37 -17.84
CA GLU A 278 -12.56 1.86 -19.22
C GLU A 278 -13.84 1.62 -20.01
N GLY A 279 -14.07 2.35 -21.10
CA GLY A 279 -15.19 2.16 -22.02
C GLY A 279 -15.08 0.90 -22.88
N THR A 280 -16.15 0.55 -23.60
CA THR A 280 -16.19 -0.71 -24.38
C THR A 280 -15.16 -0.73 -25.51
N LEU A 281 -14.94 0.41 -26.19
CA LEU A 281 -13.98 0.48 -27.29
C LEU A 281 -12.55 0.24 -26.80
N GLU A 282 -12.17 0.89 -25.71
CA GLU A 282 -10.84 0.82 -25.09
C GLU A 282 -10.56 -0.59 -24.56
N ARG A 283 -11.49 -1.17 -23.80
CA ARG A 283 -11.32 -2.53 -23.25
C ARG A 283 -11.15 -3.55 -24.37
N ARG A 284 -12.00 -3.50 -25.41
CA ARG A 284 -11.94 -4.44 -26.54
C ARG A 284 -10.62 -4.32 -27.30
N GLU A 285 -10.17 -3.09 -27.56
CA GLU A 285 -8.90 -2.82 -28.24
C GLU A 285 -7.71 -3.31 -27.40
N HIS A 286 -7.71 -3.04 -26.09
CA HIS A 286 -6.68 -3.53 -25.18
C HIS A 286 -6.60 -5.06 -25.17
N ILE A 287 -7.73 -5.75 -25.02
CA ILE A 287 -7.78 -7.22 -25.00
C ILE A 287 -7.34 -7.80 -26.34
N LEU A 288 -7.76 -7.21 -27.46
CA LEU A 288 -7.35 -7.65 -28.78
C LEU A 288 -5.83 -7.54 -28.95
N ASN A 289 -5.23 -6.42 -28.54
CA ASN A 289 -3.81 -6.19 -28.67
C ASN A 289 -2.97 -7.04 -27.70
N ALA A 290 -3.44 -7.23 -26.47
CA ALA A 290 -2.69 -7.94 -25.43
C ALA A 290 -2.89 -9.45 -25.45
N LYS A 291 -4.07 -9.94 -25.88
CA LYS A 291 -4.50 -11.33 -25.76
C LYS A 291 -4.97 -11.96 -27.07
N LEU A 292 -5.01 -11.19 -28.17
CA LEU A 292 -5.28 -11.68 -29.53
C LEU A 292 -6.69 -12.26 -29.74
N PHE A 293 -7.66 -11.80 -28.96
CA PHE A 293 -9.08 -12.12 -29.18
C PHE A 293 -9.97 -10.90 -28.92
N ALA A 294 -11.17 -10.90 -29.50
CA ALA A 294 -12.18 -9.88 -29.25
C ALA A 294 -13.20 -10.39 -28.21
N CYS A 295 -13.34 -9.68 -27.10
CA CYS A 295 -14.29 -10.04 -26.04
C CYS A 295 -15.74 -10.00 -26.55
N ILE A 296 -16.63 -10.89 -26.09
CA ILE A 296 -18.06 -10.87 -26.46
C ILE A 296 -18.97 -10.97 -25.23
N CYS A 297 -18.46 -10.60 -24.05
CA CYS A 297 -19.20 -10.69 -22.80
C CYS A 297 -20.50 -9.85 -22.82
N PRO A 298 -21.45 -10.09 -21.89
CA PRO A 298 -22.71 -9.34 -21.82
C PRO A 298 -22.53 -7.82 -21.78
N ARG A 299 -21.47 -7.33 -21.10
CA ARG A 299 -21.16 -5.89 -21.05
C ARG A 299 -20.78 -5.33 -22.41
N CYS A 300 -19.83 -5.97 -23.11
CA CYS A 300 -19.38 -5.53 -24.43
C CYS A 300 -20.45 -5.69 -25.52
N SER A 301 -21.36 -6.65 -25.36
CA SER A 301 -22.47 -6.88 -26.30
C SER A 301 -23.62 -5.90 -26.11
N SER A 302 -23.69 -5.22 -24.96
CA SER A 302 -24.74 -4.25 -24.66
C SER A 302 -24.39 -2.85 -25.17
N PRO A 303 -25.22 -2.21 -26.02
CA PRO A 303 -24.98 -0.84 -26.47
C PRO A 303 -24.83 0.18 -25.34
N THR A 304 -25.55 -0.02 -24.24
CA THR A 304 -25.54 0.84 -23.06
C THR A 304 -24.72 0.27 -21.90
N GLU A 305 -23.89 -0.75 -22.15
CA GLU A 305 -23.10 -1.44 -21.11
C GLU A 305 -23.94 -1.85 -19.88
N LEU A 306 -25.01 -2.62 -20.12
CA LEU A 306 -25.99 -3.06 -19.12
C LEU A 306 -26.77 -1.91 -18.46
N GLY A 307 -27.14 -0.90 -19.26
CA GLY A 307 -27.95 0.23 -18.80
C GLY A 307 -27.17 1.30 -18.03
N THR A 308 -25.87 1.11 -17.81
CA THR A 308 -25.00 2.10 -17.16
C THR A 308 -24.71 3.31 -18.04
N ASN A 309 -24.88 3.17 -19.36
CA ASN A 309 -24.51 4.18 -20.36
C ASN A 309 -23.04 4.63 -20.21
N PHE A 310 -22.18 3.66 -19.86
CA PHE A 310 -20.81 3.91 -19.43
C PHE A 310 -19.88 4.42 -20.55
N SER A 311 -20.26 4.25 -21.81
CA SER A 311 -19.58 4.85 -22.98
C SER A 311 -20.46 5.82 -23.77
N SER A 312 -21.68 6.13 -23.31
CA SER A 312 -22.66 6.88 -24.10
C SER A 312 -22.36 8.38 -24.17
N ILE A 313 -22.54 8.97 -25.36
CA ILE A 313 -22.29 10.40 -25.62
C ILE A 313 -23.61 11.15 -25.64
N LYS A 314 -23.66 12.41 -25.18
CA LYS A 314 -24.88 13.21 -25.20
C LYS A 314 -25.28 13.53 -26.65
N CYS A 315 -26.56 13.32 -26.99
CA CYS A 315 -27.08 13.74 -28.29
C CYS A 315 -27.25 15.27 -28.33
N LEU A 316 -26.77 15.90 -29.41
CA LEU A 316 -26.91 17.34 -29.62
C LEU A 316 -28.27 17.73 -30.24
N SER A 317 -29.00 16.77 -30.82
CA SER A 317 -30.22 17.04 -31.57
C SER A 317 -31.51 16.85 -30.76
N CYS A 318 -31.46 16.22 -29.58
CA CYS A 318 -32.66 16.02 -28.75
C CYS A 318 -32.34 15.91 -27.26
N HIS A 319 -33.36 16.12 -26.43
CA HIS A 319 -33.26 15.96 -24.99
C HIS A 319 -34.55 15.31 -24.42
N PRO A 320 -34.46 14.18 -23.69
CA PRO A 320 -33.28 13.34 -23.45
C PRO A 320 -32.86 12.55 -24.72
N GLY A 321 -31.62 12.09 -24.78
CA GLY A 321 -31.10 11.28 -25.89
C GLY A 321 -29.57 11.13 -25.84
N TYR A 322 -29.09 9.94 -26.19
CA TYR A 322 -27.67 9.58 -26.13
C TYR A 322 -27.25 8.78 -27.36
N LEU A 323 -26.06 9.08 -27.90
CA LEU A 323 -25.44 8.29 -28.94
C LEU A 323 -24.87 7.01 -28.33
N ILE A 324 -25.27 5.88 -28.90
CA ILE A 324 -24.85 4.53 -28.52
C ILE A 324 -24.44 3.75 -29.77
N PRO A 325 -23.53 2.75 -29.67
CA PRO A 325 -23.10 1.98 -30.83
C PRO A 325 -24.24 1.10 -31.35
N LYS A 326 -24.48 1.15 -32.66
CA LYS A 326 -25.49 0.31 -33.32
C LYS A 326 -25.16 -1.18 -33.24
N THR A 327 -23.89 -1.51 -33.44
CA THR A 327 -23.33 -2.87 -33.37
C THR A 327 -22.14 -2.86 -32.40
N PRO A 328 -22.36 -3.01 -31.08
CA PRO A 328 -21.35 -2.80 -30.04
C PRO A 328 -20.07 -3.65 -30.16
N LEU A 329 -20.18 -4.82 -30.80
CA LEU A 329 -19.06 -5.73 -31.02
C LEU A 329 -18.19 -5.35 -32.23
N ASP A 330 -18.67 -4.46 -33.09
CA ASP A 330 -17.91 -3.94 -34.23
C ASP A 330 -17.21 -2.64 -33.85
N PRO A 331 -15.85 -2.59 -33.82
CA PRO A 331 -15.11 -1.37 -33.48
C PRO A 331 -15.30 -0.23 -34.50
N SER A 332 -15.78 -0.54 -35.70
CA SER A 332 -16.09 0.44 -36.76
C SER A 332 -17.57 0.85 -36.78
N SER A 333 -18.38 0.33 -35.85
CA SER A 333 -19.81 0.64 -35.74
C SER A 333 -20.05 2.14 -35.70
N VAL A 334 -21.05 2.59 -36.46
CA VAL A 334 -21.64 3.91 -36.28
C VAL A 334 -22.39 4.00 -34.95
N TRP A 335 -22.48 5.21 -34.43
CA TRP A 335 -23.15 5.54 -33.18
C TRP A 335 -24.39 6.36 -33.49
N GLU A 336 -25.55 5.90 -33.05
CA GLU A 336 -26.85 6.50 -33.35
C GLU A 336 -27.54 6.91 -32.05
N CYS A 337 -28.34 7.97 -32.11
CA CYS A 337 -29.10 8.41 -30.94
C CYS A 337 -30.16 7.36 -30.58
N ASP A 338 -30.25 6.98 -29.31
CA ASP A 338 -31.25 6.05 -28.80
C ASP A 338 -32.68 6.60 -28.91
N ASN A 339 -32.86 7.92 -28.89
CA ASN A 339 -34.14 8.60 -28.96
C ASN A 339 -34.50 9.12 -30.37
N CYS A 340 -33.83 10.16 -30.88
CA CYS A 340 -34.23 10.85 -32.12
C CYS A 340 -33.69 10.23 -33.42
N LYS A 341 -32.78 9.26 -33.35
CA LYS A 341 -32.17 8.58 -34.51
C LYS A 341 -31.54 9.54 -35.54
N THR A 342 -31.12 10.75 -35.13
CA THR A 342 -30.44 11.73 -36.01
C THR A 342 -29.07 11.23 -36.48
N GLU A 343 -28.43 11.98 -37.38
CA GLU A 343 -27.24 11.57 -38.16
C GLU A 343 -26.21 10.75 -37.36
N PRO A 344 -25.89 9.51 -37.80
CA PRO A 344 -24.94 8.65 -37.11
C PRO A 344 -23.54 9.26 -37.04
N MET A 345 -22.85 9.06 -35.91
CA MET A 345 -21.47 9.45 -35.72
C MET A 345 -20.52 8.27 -35.95
N SER A 346 -19.36 8.51 -36.56
CA SER A 346 -18.34 7.46 -36.74
C SER A 346 -17.65 7.12 -35.42
N SER A 347 -17.19 5.87 -35.23
CA SER A 347 -16.43 5.49 -34.04
C SER A 347 -15.13 6.28 -33.87
N ASN A 348 -14.50 6.73 -34.97
CA ASN A 348 -13.32 7.59 -34.92
C ASN A 348 -13.63 8.98 -34.34
N SER A 349 -14.79 9.56 -34.69
CA SER A 349 -15.25 10.82 -34.11
C SER A 349 -15.54 10.68 -32.61
N ILE A 350 -16.12 9.55 -32.19
CA ILE A 350 -16.33 9.23 -30.77
C ILE A 350 -14.98 9.13 -30.04
N ARG A 351 -14.02 8.38 -30.59
CA ARG A 351 -12.66 8.26 -30.01
C ARG A 351 -11.97 9.62 -29.88
N ALA A 352 -12.09 10.48 -30.89
CA ALA A 352 -11.50 11.82 -30.87
C ALA A 352 -12.10 12.70 -29.75
N LEU A 353 -13.43 12.67 -29.60
CA LEU A 353 -14.12 13.39 -28.52
C LEU A 353 -13.69 12.89 -27.13
N VAL A 354 -13.62 11.58 -26.95
CA VAL A 354 -13.19 10.95 -25.69
C VAL A 354 -11.72 11.30 -25.38
N ALA A 355 -10.85 11.27 -26.40
CA ALA A 355 -9.45 11.63 -26.25
C ALA A 355 -9.24 13.09 -25.86
N GLU A 356 -10.02 14.02 -26.44
CA GLU A 356 -10.00 15.44 -26.10
C GLU A 356 -10.30 15.67 -24.61
N ILE A 357 -11.39 15.09 -24.10
CA ILE A 357 -11.79 15.24 -22.69
C ILE A 357 -10.78 14.55 -21.77
N ARG A 358 -10.26 13.38 -22.17
CA ARG A 358 -9.20 12.70 -21.42
C ARG A 358 -7.96 13.58 -21.28
N GLU A 359 -7.52 14.24 -22.34
CA GLU A 359 -6.37 15.14 -22.31
C GLU A 359 -6.61 16.34 -21.36
N GLU A 360 -7.84 16.86 -21.29
CA GLU A 360 -8.23 17.90 -20.32
C GLU A 360 -8.07 17.40 -18.87
N ILE A 361 -8.54 16.18 -18.58
CA ILE A 361 -8.40 15.54 -17.27
C ILE A 361 -6.92 15.33 -16.90
N GLU A 362 -6.11 14.77 -17.81
CA GLU A 362 -4.68 14.56 -17.59
C GLU A 362 -3.91 15.87 -17.38
N LYS A 363 -4.32 16.96 -18.06
CA LYS A 363 -3.77 18.30 -17.81
C LYS A 363 -4.10 18.77 -16.39
N ALA A 364 -5.34 18.60 -15.94
CA ALA A 364 -5.74 18.95 -14.58
C ALA A 364 -4.92 18.17 -13.54
N GLU A 365 -4.80 16.85 -13.68
CA GLU A 365 -4.04 16.00 -12.76
C GLU A 365 -2.56 16.38 -12.66
N ARG A 366 -1.95 16.85 -13.75
CA ARG A 366 -0.56 17.34 -13.76
C ARG A 366 -0.35 18.65 -13.02
N THR A 367 -1.37 19.51 -12.92
CA THR A 367 -1.26 20.80 -12.21
C THR A 367 -1.19 20.60 -10.70
N GLY A 368 -1.90 19.61 -10.16
CA GLY A 368 -1.92 19.27 -8.73
C GLY A 368 -2.44 20.40 -7.83
N GLY A 369 -2.44 20.16 -6.52
CA GLY A 369 -2.78 21.19 -5.51
C GLY A 369 -4.27 21.49 -5.38
N GLN A 370 -4.58 22.68 -4.85
CA GLN A 370 -5.94 23.12 -4.50
C GLN A 370 -6.85 23.32 -5.72
N ASP A 371 -6.27 23.76 -6.84
CA ASP A 371 -6.98 23.99 -8.10
C ASP A 371 -7.47 22.67 -8.74
N LEU A 372 -6.90 21.51 -8.35
CA LEU A 372 -7.25 20.22 -8.92
C LEU A 372 -8.73 19.88 -8.67
N ILE A 373 -9.22 20.01 -7.43
CA ILE A 373 -10.61 19.69 -7.08
C ILE A 373 -11.57 20.60 -7.87
N GLN A 374 -11.29 21.89 -7.90
CA GLN A 374 -12.13 22.88 -8.60
C GLN A 374 -12.11 22.66 -10.11
N THR A 375 -10.96 22.30 -10.67
CA THR A 375 -10.82 22.00 -12.10
C THR A 375 -11.59 20.74 -12.47
N LEU A 376 -11.47 19.67 -11.69
CA LEU A 376 -12.19 18.41 -11.89
C LEU A 376 -13.72 18.59 -11.75
N GLU A 377 -14.17 19.32 -10.74
CA GLU A 377 -15.59 19.70 -10.61
C GLU A 377 -16.06 20.55 -11.80
N GLY A 378 -15.23 21.48 -12.27
CA GLY A 378 -15.53 22.29 -13.46
C GLY A 378 -15.64 21.44 -14.74
N ILE A 379 -14.77 20.44 -14.93
CA ILE A 379 -14.85 19.50 -16.05
C ILE A 379 -16.15 18.68 -15.94
N LEU A 380 -16.48 18.20 -14.74
CA LEU A 380 -17.71 17.45 -14.50
C LEU A 380 -18.94 18.30 -14.85
N GLN A 381 -18.99 19.56 -14.41
CA GLN A 381 -20.10 20.48 -14.69
C GLN A 381 -20.27 20.77 -16.19
N ARG A 382 -19.19 20.90 -16.96
CA ARG A 382 -19.24 21.20 -18.39
C ARG A 382 -19.44 19.97 -19.27
N SER A 383 -19.12 18.77 -18.78
CA SER A 383 -19.13 17.54 -19.58
C SER A 383 -20.27 16.59 -19.21
N SER A 384 -20.56 16.41 -17.92
CA SER A 384 -21.57 15.48 -17.42
C SER A 384 -22.99 15.96 -17.76
N GLY A 385 -23.72 15.18 -18.55
CA GLY A 385 -25.07 15.50 -19.02
C GLY A 385 -25.12 16.48 -20.20
N ILE A 386 -24.00 17.15 -20.53
CA ILE A 386 -23.89 18.15 -21.61
C ILE A 386 -23.19 17.57 -22.83
N ARG A 387 -22.00 16.98 -22.65
CA ARG A 387 -21.21 16.32 -23.72
C ARG A 387 -21.29 14.80 -23.60
N LEU A 388 -21.30 14.28 -22.38
CA LEU A 388 -21.25 12.86 -22.06
C LEU A 388 -22.44 12.46 -21.20
N HIS A 389 -22.78 11.17 -21.18
CA HIS A 389 -23.71 10.66 -20.17
C HIS A 389 -23.14 10.91 -18.74
N PRO A 390 -23.97 11.20 -17.72
CA PRO A 390 -23.47 11.45 -16.36
C PRO A 390 -22.67 10.28 -15.74
N GLN A 391 -22.96 9.05 -16.18
CA GLN A 391 -22.25 7.82 -15.78
C GLN A 391 -21.23 7.36 -16.82
N HIS A 392 -20.84 8.22 -17.77
CA HIS A 392 -19.76 7.92 -18.71
C HIS A 392 -18.46 7.64 -17.94
N PHE A 393 -17.62 6.70 -18.40
CA PHE A 393 -16.47 6.20 -17.66
C PHE A 393 -15.46 7.29 -17.27
N LEU A 394 -15.26 8.31 -18.12
CA LEU A 394 -14.47 9.50 -17.77
C LEU A 394 -15.07 10.28 -16.59
N MET A 395 -16.39 10.43 -16.53
CA MET A 395 -17.08 11.12 -15.43
C MET A 395 -17.00 10.28 -14.16
N VAL A 396 -17.20 8.96 -14.27
CA VAL A 396 -17.06 8.03 -13.14
C VAL A 396 -15.62 8.02 -12.62
N GLY A 397 -14.61 8.11 -13.49
CA GLY A 397 -13.21 8.29 -13.11
C GLY A 397 -12.97 9.58 -12.35
N ILE A 398 -13.52 10.71 -12.82
CA ILE A 398 -13.46 11.99 -12.07
C ILE A 398 -14.17 11.86 -10.72
N MET A 399 -15.34 11.23 -10.65
CA MET A 399 -16.07 11.01 -9.40
C MET A 399 -15.24 10.19 -8.41
N HIS A 400 -14.58 9.14 -8.89
CA HIS A 400 -13.66 8.33 -8.10
C HIS A 400 -12.51 9.18 -7.55
N SER A 401 -11.81 9.93 -8.41
CA SER A 401 -10.71 10.81 -8.00
C SER A 401 -11.17 11.90 -7.00
N LEU A 402 -12.27 12.60 -7.28
CA LEU A 402 -12.85 13.59 -6.37
C LEU A 402 -13.25 12.97 -5.04
N SER A 403 -13.83 11.77 -5.04
CA SER A 403 -14.18 11.06 -3.81
C SER A 403 -12.97 10.75 -2.94
N GLN A 404 -11.78 10.62 -3.53
CA GLN A 404 -10.52 10.44 -2.79
C GLN A 404 -9.90 11.78 -2.38
N PHE A 405 -10.05 12.84 -3.19
CA PHE A 405 -9.44 14.15 -2.91
C PHE A 405 -10.21 14.96 -1.85
N TYR A 406 -11.55 14.97 -1.92
CA TYR A 406 -12.35 15.47 -0.81
C TYR A 406 -12.03 14.66 0.44
N GLY A 407 -11.69 15.29 1.54
CA GLY A 407 -11.25 14.63 2.77
C GLY A 407 -9.73 14.57 2.96
N ARG A 408 -8.93 14.62 1.87
CA ARG A 408 -7.47 14.40 1.89
C ARG A 408 -6.63 15.60 1.42
N THR A 409 -7.19 16.48 0.60
CA THR A 409 -6.49 17.66 0.06
C THR A 409 -6.56 18.84 1.03
N GLN A 410 -5.51 19.66 1.07
CA GLN A 410 -5.49 20.92 1.83
C GLN A 410 -6.70 21.81 1.49
N ASP A 411 -7.35 22.38 2.51
CA ASP A 411 -8.58 23.19 2.45
C ASP A 411 -9.86 22.42 2.06
N PHE A 412 -9.75 21.11 1.82
CA PHE A 412 -10.86 20.19 1.62
C PHE A 412 -10.72 18.97 2.52
N ARG A 413 -10.08 19.10 3.68
CA ARG A 413 -9.91 17.97 4.62
C ARG A 413 -11.23 17.63 5.28
N MET A 414 -11.36 16.39 5.77
CA MET A 414 -12.66 15.89 6.23
C MET A 414 -13.35 16.79 7.27
N THR A 415 -12.57 17.41 8.17
CA THR A 415 -13.08 18.31 9.21
C THR A 415 -13.26 19.76 8.76
N GLU A 416 -12.71 20.12 7.59
CA GLU A 416 -12.83 21.42 6.94
C GLU A 416 -13.99 21.45 5.93
N LEU A 417 -14.54 20.28 5.57
CA LEU A 417 -15.66 20.18 4.62
C LEU A 417 -16.94 20.79 5.21
N SER A 418 -17.56 21.69 4.45
CA SER A 418 -18.91 22.15 4.76
C SER A 418 -19.91 21.00 4.67
N LEU A 419 -21.10 21.16 5.28
CA LEU A 419 -22.18 20.19 5.14
C LEU A 419 -22.54 19.92 3.67
N GLU A 420 -22.47 20.95 2.83
CA GLU A 420 -22.70 20.83 1.37
C GLU A 420 -21.59 20.01 0.70
N GLN A 421 -20.33 20.23 1.07
CA GLN A 421 -19.20 19.46 0.51
C GLN A 421 -19.18 18.01 1.01
N LEU A 422 -19.57 17.76 2.26
CA LEU A 422 -19.76 16.41 2.78
C LEU A 422 -20.88 15.68 2.03
N GLN A 423 -22.00 16.36 1.79
CA GLN A 423 -23.09 15.81 0.99
C GLN A 423 -22.64 15.55 -0.45
N ARG A 424 -21.91 16.49 -1.05
CA ARG A 424 -21.34 16.34 -2.40
C ARG A 424 -20.44 15.12 -2.49
N LYS A 425 -19.54 14.94 -1.52
CA LYS A 425 -18.67 13.78 -1.42
C LYS A 425 -19.45 12.47 -1.29
N GLU A 426 -20.47 12.44 -0.43
CA GLU A 426 -21.37 11.28 -0.29
C GLU A 426 -22.06 10.96 -1.63
N ASP A 427 -22.56 11.97 -2.33
CA ASP A 427 -23.25 11.81 -3.62
C ASP A 427 -22.31 11.26 -4.70
N LEU A 428 -21.06 11.72 -4.75
CA LEU A 428 -20.03 11.19 -5.66
C LEU A 428 -19.76 9.71 -5.39
N CYS A 429 -19.57 9.33 -4.13
CA CYS A 429 -19.38 7.93 -3.74
C CYS A 429 -20.60 7.07 -4.09
N ARG A 430 -21.83 7.54 -3.83
CA ARG A 430 -23.06 6.80 -4.16
C ARG A 430 -23.23 6.62 -5.67
N GLN A 431 -22.94 7.64 -6.45
CA GLN A 431 -22.98 7.56 -7.92
C GLN A 431 -21.93 6.59 -8.47
N PHE A 432 -20.72 6.62 -7.91
CA PHE A 432 -19.66 5.67 -8.24
C PHE A 432 -20.05 4.22 -7.93
N LEU A 433 -20.51 3.96 -6.71
CA LEU A 433 -20.95 2.62 -6.27
C LEU A 433 -22.13 2.09 -7.09
N LYS A 434 -23.07 2.96 -7.49
CA LYS A 434 -24.19 2.57 -8.36
C LYS A 434 -23.70 1.94 -9.67
N VAL A 435 -22.64 2.49 -10.26
CA VAL A 435 -22.03 1.94 -11.48
C VAL A 435 -21.26 0.66 -11.16
N LEU A 436 -20.43 0.66 -10.12
CA LEU A 436 -19.66 -0.52 -9.70
C LEU A 436 -20.53 -1.72 -9.37
N ASN A 437 -21.73 -1.53 -8.81
CA ASN A 437 -22.69 -2.61 -8.55
C ASN A 437 -23.11 -3.37 -9.81
N ILE A 438 -22.92 -2.80 -10.99
CA ILE A 438 -23.22 -3.44 -12.27
C ILE A 438 -21.94 -3.97 -12.92
N ILE A 439 -20.89 -3.15 -13.00
CA ILE A 439 -19.68 -3.51 -13.79
C ILE A 439 -18.63 -4.28 -12.99
N GLU A 440 -18.65 -4.21 -11.66
CA GLU A 440 -17.72 -4.90 -10.77
C GLU A 440 -18.41 -5.29 -9.44
N PRO A 441 -19.39 -6.21 -9.50
CA PRO A 441 -20.24 -6.57 -8.37
C PRO A 441 -19.50 -7.38 -7.30
N GLY A 442 -20.04 -7.33 -6.08
CA GLY A 442 -19.58 -8.15 -4.96
C GLY A 442 -18.28 -7.65 -4.34
N MET A 443 -17.51 -8.56 -3.73
CA MET A 443 -16.32 -8.26 -2.93
C MET A 443 -15.11 -7.88 -3.81
N SER A 444 -15.17 -6.74 -4.48
CA SER A 444 -14.13 -6.25 -5.41
C SER A 444 -13.21 -5.22 -4.77
N ARG A 445 -11.92 -5.27 -5.13
CA ARG A 445 -10.87 -4.43 -4.53
C ARG A 445 -11.11 -2.93 -4.71
N ILE A 446 -11.67 -2.54 -5.86
CA ILE A 446 -11.94 -1.13 -6.18
C ILE A 446 -12.95 -0.47 -5.23
N ARG A 447 -13.73 -1.25 -4.48
CA ARG A 447 -14.64 -0.74 -3.44
C ARG A 447 -13.90 -0.23 -2.21
N ASP A 448 -12.68 -0.72 -1.97
CA ASP A 448 -11.86 -0.44 -0.79
C ASP A 448 -10.43 0.04 -1.11
N GLU A 449 -10.16 0.51 -2.34
CA GLU A 449 -8.86 1.11 -2.67
C GLU A 449 -8.63 2.39 -1.81
N HIS A 450 -7.96 2.19 -0.67
CA HIS A 450 -7.72 3.17 0.39
C HIS A 450 -6.25 3.28 0.84
N GLY A 451 -5.29 2.96 -0.03
CA GLY A 451 -3.86 3.28 0.18
C GLY A 451 -3.37 4.33 -0.84
N PRO A 452 -2.21 4.97 -0.62
CA PRO A 452 -1.50 5.68 -1.67
C PRO A 452 -0.98 4.63 -2.66
N ASP A 453 -1.87 4.13 -3.50
CA ASP A 453 -1.44 3.31 -4.62
C ASP A 453 -0.99 4.28 -5.71
N GLU A 454 0.32 4.37 -5.89
CA GLU A 454 0.96 5.07 -7.01
C GLU A 454 0.38 4.64 -8.38
N ASN A 455 -0.40 3.55 -8.42
CA ASN A 455 -1.01 2.96 -9.60
C ASN A 455 -2.12 3.82 -10.27
N HIS A 456 -2.87 4.67 -9.57
CA HIS A 456 -3.91 5.48 -10.26
C HIS A 456 -3.34 6.74 -10.93
N GLN A 457 -2.23 7.30 -10.44
CA GLN A 457 -1.56 8.44 -11.09
C GLN A 457 -0.59 8.04 -12.21
N LEU A 458 -0.11 6.80 -12.25
CA LEU A 458 0.89 6.36 -13.25
C LEU A 458 0.31 5.67 -14.49
N ALA A 459 -0.95 5.20 -14.47
CA ALA A 459 -1.55 4.50 -15.61
C ALA A 459 -1.81 5.42 -16.83
N PHE A 460 -1.86 6.75 -16.64
CA PHE A 460 -2.03 7.73 -17.73
C PHE A 460 -0.73 8.39 -18.21
N LEU A 461 0.40 8.18 -17.52
CA LEU A 461 1.65 8.90 -17.79
C LEU A 461 2.69 8.12 -18.61
N SER A 462 2.43 6.87 -19.03
CA SER A 462 3.44 6.05 -19.71
C SER A 462 3.66 6.35 -21.19
N ASN A 463 2.89 7.25 -21.81
CA ASN A 463 3.08 7.61 -23.21
C ASN A 463 3.75 8.98 -23.37
N GLY A 464 5.08 8.97 -23.26
CA GLY A 464 5.93 9.94 -23.97
C GLY A 464 6.87 10.77 -23.11
N LYS A 465 8.17 10.43 -23.13
CA LYS A 465 9.26 11.40 -22.88
C LYS A 465 10.50 11.08 -23.73
N ARG A 466 11.01 12.08 -24.46
CA ARG A 466 12.33 12.11 -25.15
C ARG A 466 13.38 12.74 -24.18
N ASN A 467 14.63 12.26 -24.18
CA ASN A 467 15.74 12.77 -23.35
C ASN A 467 16.81 13.51 -24.20
N ILE A 468 17.49 14.53 -23.63
CA ILE A 468 18.50 15.40 -24.28
C ILE A 468 19.94 15.05 -23.81
N PRO A 469 20.98 14.96 -24.68
CA PRO A 469 22.23 14.23 -24.39
C PRO A 469 23.37 14.95 -23.61
N GLY A 470 23.26 16.23 -23.20
CA GLY A 470 24.40 17.00 -22.65
C GLY A 470 24.67 16.89 -21.14
N ILE A 471 23.73 16.36 -20.35
CA ILE A 471 23.75 16.48 -18.88
C ILE A 471 24.65 15.41 -18.20
N ALA A 472 24.90 14.30 -18.88
CA ALA A 472 25.66 13.17 -18.32
C ALA A 472 27.17 13.45 -18.15
N ALA A 473 27.77 14.26 -19.03
CA ALA A 473 29.21 14.56 -19.00
C ALA A 473 29.61 15.44 -17.80
N SER A 474 28.69 16.23 -17.26
CA SER A 474 28.94 17.17 -16.16
C SER A 474 28.80 16.54 -14.78
N MET A 475 28.07 15.42 -14.65
CA MET A 475 27.95 14.65 -13.40
C MET A 475 29.30 14.07 -12.97
N LEU A 476 30.13 13.63 -13.92
CA LEU A 476 31.48 13.13 -13.67
C LEU A 476 32.41 14.22 -13.12
N GLY A 477 32.32 15.45 -13.64
CA GLY A 477 33.09 16.59 -13.15
C GLY A 477 32.77 16.99 -11.71
N ILE A 478 31.51 16.82 -11.27
CA ILE A 478 31.11 17.09 -9.87
C ILE A 478 31.78 16.11 -8.91
N HIS A 479 31.81 14.82 -9.26
CA HIS A 479 32.42 13.80 -8.42
C HIS A 479 33.94 13.91 -8.39
N GLU A 480 34.61 14.14 -9.52
CA GLU A 480 36.08 14.30 -9.58
C GLU A 480 36.56 15.53 -8.79
N ASN A 481 35.86 16.67 -8.88
CA ASN A 481 36.22 17.88 -8.15
C ASN A 481 35.88 17.80 -6.65
N SER A 482 34.85 17.04 -6.27
CA SER A 482 34.52 16.77 -4.86
C SER A 482 35.56 15.88 -4.18
N VAL A 483 36.12 14.89 -4.90
CA VAL A 483 37.24 14.05 -4.41
C VAL A 483 38.52 14.88 -4.22
N ARG A 484 38.71 15.96 -4.99
CA ARG A 484 39.83 16.90 -4.87
C ARG A 484 39.63 18.00 -3.81
N GLY A 485 38.51 17.99 -3.09
CA GLY A 485 38.21 18.98 -2.05
C GLY A 485 37.87 20.38 -2.58
N VAL A 486 37.53 20.50 -3.87
CA VAL A 486 37.18 21.78 -4.51
C VAL A 486 35.71 22.10 -4.23
N HIS A 487 35.43 23.34 -3.83
CA HIS A 487 34.07 23.78 -3.51
C HIS A 487 33.29 24.10 -4.81
N ILE A 488 32.30 23.27 -5.15
CA ILE A 488 31.54 23.39 -6.39
C ILE A 488 30.25 24.20 -6.16
N THR A 489 29.98 25.18 -7.01
CA THR A 489 28.72 25.95 -7.01
C THR A 489 28.01 25.79 -8.35
N LEU A 490 26.71 26.09 -8.38
CA LEU A 490 25.91 26.10 -9.62
C LEU A 490 26.51 27.03 -10.68
N GLN A 491 27.15 28.13 -10.28
CA GLN A 491 27.79 29.07 -11.20
C GLN A 491 29.07 28.49 -11.80
N THR A 492 29.90 27.81 -10.99
CA THR A 492 31.10 27.13 -11.48
C THR A 492 30.75 26.00 -12.46
N LEU A 493 29.69 25.25 -12.15
CA LEU A 493 29.19 24.18 -13.00
C LEU A 493 28.59 24.70 -14.31
N LEU A 494 27.89 25.83 -14.27
CA LEU A 494 27.32 26.46 -15.46
C LEU A 494 28.40 26.90 -16.45
N ASN A 495 29.49 27.46 -15.93
CA ASN A 495 30.62 27.91 -16.75
C ASN A 495 31.30 26.71 -17.44
N GLU A 496 31.56 25.61 -16.72
CA GLU A 496 32.09 24.37 -17.32
C GLU A 496 31.15 23.75 -18.36
N ILE A 497 29.83 23.81 -18.13
CA ILE A 497 28.82 23.27 -19.03
C ILE A 497 28.76 24.09 -20.32
N ASN A 498 28.72 25.42 -20.22
CA ASN A 498 28.67 26.28 -21.38
C ASN A 498 30.01 26.32 -22.16
N GLU A 499 31.15 26.03 -21.52
CA GLU A 499 32.44 25.81 -22.23
C GLU A 499 32.52 24.47 -22.96
N LYS A 500 31.84 23.43 -22.47
CA LYS A 500 31.88 22.07 -23.06
C LYS A 500 30.76 21.81 -24.07
N ILE A 501 29.69 22.60 -24.05
CA ILE A 501 28.65 22.60 -25.08
C ILE A 501 29.11 23.50 -26.21
N ASP A 502 30.00 22.99 -27.04
CA ASP A 502 30.28 23.54 -28.35
C ASP A 502 29.86 22.48 -29.36
N THR A 503 28.64 22.60 -29.94
CA THR A 503 28.22 22.13 -31.29
C THR A 503 26.71 21.88 -31.53
N PHE A 504 25.75 21.97 -30.59
CA PHE A 504 24.36 21.56 -30.92
C PHE A 504 23.17 22.36 -30.31
N ILE A 505 23.38 23.48 -29.61
CA ILE A 505 22.28 24.32 -29.10
C ILE A 505 22.60 25.80 -29.35
N GLU A 506 21.72 26.53 -30.02
CA GLU A 506 21.89 27.95 -30.41
C GLU A 506 21.86 28.95 -29.23
N SER A 507 21.77 28.50 -27.97
CA SER A 507 21.72 29.41 -26.81
C SER A 507 22.32 28.78 -25.53
N PRO A 508 23.13 29.54 -24.76
CA PRO A 508 23.74 29.05 -23.52
C PRO A 508 22.69 28.74 -22.45
N ILE A 509 22.95 27.69 -21.66
CA ILE A 509 22.04 27.26 -20.59
C ILE A 509 22.03 28.34 -19.50
N LYS A 510 20.84 28.66 -18.97
CA LYS A 510 20.66 29.58 -17.84
C LYS A 510 20.78 28.84 -16.50
N ILE A 511 21.31 29.51 -15.47
CA ILE A 511 21.56 28.92 -14.15
C ILE A 511 20.29 28.35 -13.48
N SER A 512 19.13 28.95 -13.75
CA SER A 512 17.82 28.50 -13.25
C SER A 512 17.43 27.15 -13.85
N ILE A 513 17.72 26.94 -15.13
CA ILE A 513 17.47 25.67 -15.83
C ILE A 513 18.46 24.61 -15.35
N LEU A 514 19.74 24.97 -15.16
CA LEU A 514 20.74 24.04 -14.61
C LEU A 514 20.36 23.58 -13.19
N ARG A 515 19.82 24.47 -12.35
CA ARG A 515 19.33 24.12 -11.00
C ARG A 515 18.17 23.11 -11.07
N ILE A 516 17.20 23.31 -11.96
CA ILE A 516 16.08 22.37 -12.15
C ILE A 516 16.60 21.01 -12.60
N ILE A 517 17.53 21.00 -13.56
CA ILE A 517 18.17 19.78 -14.06
C ILE A 517 18.92 19.04 -12.95
N MET A 518 19.71 19.73 -12.13
CA MET A 518 20.45 19.13 -11.00
C MET A 518 19.52 18.46 -9.99
N HIS A 519 18.36 19.05 -9.72
CA HIS A 519 17.35 18.43 -8.85
C HIS A 519 16.64 17.24 -9.50
N GLN A 520 16.30 17.34 -10.78
CA GLN A 520 15.63 16.26 -11.52
C GLN A 520 16.50 15.01 -11.69
N ILE A 521 17.82 15.19 -11.73
CA ILE A 521 18.78 14.08 -11.79
C ILE A 521 19.28 13.60 -10.41
N GLY A 522 18.68 14.12 -9.32
CA GLY A 522 18.86 13.58 -7.96
C GLY A 522 19.99 14.19 -7.13
N PHE A 523 20.62 15.30 -7.57
CA PHE A 523 21.56 16.04 -6.74
C PHE A 523 20.82 17.02 -5.82
N GLU A 524 21.21 17.05 -4.56
CA GLU A 524 20.61 17.90 -3.54
C GLU A 524 21.69 18.72 -2.81
N TYR A 525 21.41 20.01 -2.58
CA TYR A 525 22.31 20.89 -1.83
C TYR A 525 22.09 20.68 -0.32
N LYS A 526 23.03 20.02 0.36
CA LYS A 526 22.94 19.64 1.80
C LYS A 526 24.20 20.00 2.58
N MET A 527 24.07 20.09 3.91
CA MET A 527 25.22 20.14 4.83
C MET A 527 25.88 18.76 4.96
N ILE A 528 27.20 18.72 5.06
CA ILE A 528 28.00 17.49 5.15
C ILE A 528 27.93 16.91 6.60
N ASP A 529 27.56 15.63 6.76
CA ASP A 529 27.50 14.91 8.05
C ASP A 529 28.36 13.62 7.99
N HIS A 530 29.13 13.33 9.05
CA HIS A 530 30.23 12.35 9.07
C HIS A 530 29.96 11.05 9.87
N ARG A 531 28.73 10.76 10.32
CA ARG A 531 28.44 9.58 11.17
C ARG A 531 28.01 8.34 10.37
N LEU A 532 28.88 7.35 10.21
CA LEU A 532 28.67 6.19 9.30
C LEU A 532 28.63 4.79 9.95
N ARG A 533 28.64 4.60 11.30
CA ARG A 533 28.48 3.26 11.95
C ARG A 533 27.78 3.31 13.33
N LEU A 534 26.97 2.29 13.65
CA LEU A 534 26.33 2.05 14.96
C LEU A 534 27.28 1.25 15.88
N MET A 535 27.64 1.82 17.03
CA MET A 535 28.28 1.10 18.15
C MET A 535 27.24 0.88 19.24
N GLU A 536 26.82 -0.37 19.48
CA GLU A 536 25.86 -0.72 20.53
C GLU A 536 26.61 -1.21 21.78
N ARG A 537 26.26 -0.72 22.98
CA ARG A 537 26.90 -1.11 24.23
C ARG A 537 26.42 -2.48 24.71
N GLN A 538 27.33 -3.28 25.27
CA GLN A 538 27.05 -4.65 25.73
C GLN A 538 25.92 -4.74 26.77
N ASP A 539 25.83 -3.77 27.68
CA ASP A 539 24.79 -3.75 28.72
C ASP A 539 23.38 -3.49 28.15
N ILE A 540 23.28 -2.78 27.02
CA ILE A 540 22.01 -2.55 26.30
C ILE A 540 21.61 -3.82 25.55
N VAL A 541 22.58 -4.54 24.97
CA VAL A 541 22.36 -5.84 24.32
C VAL A 541 21.82 -6.87 25.32
N GLU A 542 22.32 -6.89 26.55
CA GLU A 542 21.84 -7.78 27.62
C GLU A 542 20.42 -7.43 28.07
N GLN A 543 20.12 -6.13 28.25
CA GLN A 543 18.75 -5.67 28.55
C GLN A 543 17.76 -6.03 27.44
N ARG A 544 18.16 -5.89 26.16
CA ARG A 544 17.37 -6.34 25.01
C ARG A 544 17.11 -7.84 25.03
N LYS A 545 18.12 -8.66 25.28
CA LYS A 545 17.96 -10.12 25.38
C LYS A 545 16.98 -10.50 26.50
N LYS A 546 17.09 -9.85 27.67
CA LYS A 546 16.19 -10.08 28.81
C LYS A 546 14.73 -9.71 28.46
N TYR A 547 14.53 -8.54 27.86
CA TYR A 547 13.21 -8.11 27.40
C TYR A 547 12.61 -9.08 26.37
N LEU A 548 13.36 -9.44 25.33
CA LEU A 548 12.89 -10.34 24.27
C LEU A 548 12.56 -11.75 24.81
N LYS A 549 13.36 -12.26 25.75
CA LYS A 549 13.07 -13.53 26.42
C LYS A 549 11.74 -13.46 27.17
N ARG A 550 11.54 -12.41 27.98
CA ARG A 550 10.31 -12.22 28.75
C ARG A 550 9.10 -12.00 27.83
N LYS A 551 9.24 -11.19 26.78
CA LYS A 551 8.19 -10.96 25.78
C LYS A 551 7.77 -12.25 25.09
N LYS A 552 8.72 -13.12 24.76
CA LYS A 552 8.44 -14.45 24.18
C LYS A 552 7.63 -15.35 25.12
N GLU A 553 7.89 -15.30 26.43
CA GLU A 553 7.11 -16.03 27.44
C GLU A 553 5.68 -15.48 27.58
N ILE A 554 5.54 -14.16 27.55
CA ILE A 554 4.25 -13.45 27.57
C ILE A 554 3.41 -13.85 26.35
N ASP A 555 4.01 -13.84 25.16
CA ASP A 555 3.34 -14.21 23.91
C ASP A 555 2.93 -15.69 23.89
N ALA A 556 3.76 -16.57 24.45
CA ALA A 556 3.46 -17.99 24.56
C ALA A 556 2.32 -18.31 25.55
N THR A 557 2.13 -17.46 26.57
CA THR A 557 1.08 -17.61 27.59
C THR A 557 -0.17 -16.78 27.29
N ASN A 558 -0.18 -16.04 26.16
CA ASN A 558 -1.27 -15.17 25.70
C ASN A 558 -1.78 -14.19 26.78
N LYS A 559 -0.88 -13.70 27.64
CA LYS A 559 -1.23 -12.69 28.64
C LYS A 559 -1.68 -11.39 27.96
N ASN A 560 -2.61 -10.65 28.58
CA ASN A 560 -2.98 -9.33 28.09
C ASN A 560 -1.78 -8.38 28.18
N VAL A 561 -1.52 -7.62 27.11
CA VAL A 561 -0.38 -6.69 27.03
C VAL A 561 -0.88 -5.30 26.69
N VAL A 562 -0.51 -4.34 27.52
CA VAL A 562 -0.92 -2.94 27.39
C VAL A 562 0.33 -2.09 27.18
N PHE A 563 0.39 -1.35 26.07
CA PHE A 563 1.45 -0.41 25.78
C PHE A 563 0.98 0.99 26.14
N LEU A 564 1.76 1.70 26.93
CA LEU A 564 1.53 3.12 27.19
C LEU A 564 2.76 3.93 26.79
N ASP A 565 2.51 5.18 26.45
CA ASP A 565 3.55 6.15 26.19
C ASP A 565 3.02 7.57 26.27
N GLU A 566 3.91 8.52 26.55
CA GLU A 566 3.62 9.95 26.50
C GLU A 566 4.17 10.59 25.24
N THR A 567 3.42 11.55 24.74
CA THR A 567 3.85 12.32 23.59
C THR A 567 3.49 13.78 23.76
N TRP A 568 4.22 14.65 23.07
CA TRP A 568 3.92 16.07 23.09
C TRP A 568 3.97 16.69 21.70
N VAL A 569 3.14 17.71 21.53
CA VAL A 569 3.09 18.56 20.35
C VAL A 569 3.17 20.01 20.82
N ASN A 570 4.06 20.81 20.23
CA ASN A 570 4.11 22.24 20.55
C ASN A 570 2.90 22.96 19.92
N LYS A 571 2.47 24.04 20.54
CA LYS A 571 1.51 25.01 19.99
C LYS A 571 1.92 25.50 18.61
N ASN A 572 3.22 25.66 18.39
CA ASN A 572 3.80 26.09 17.11
C ASN A 572 4.40 24.90 16.31
N HIS A 573 3.99 23.65 16.60
CA HIS A 573 4.56 22.46 15.95
C HIS A 573 4.23 22.44 14.47
N GLN A 574 5.24 22.62 13.63
CA GLN A 574 5.13 22.74 12.17
C GLN A 574 6.32 22.08 11.47
N LYS A 575 6.21 21.88 10.16
CA LYS A 575 7.34 21.47 9.32
C LYS A 575 8.45 22.52 9.33
N GLN A 576 9.66 22.10 9.69
CA GLN A 576 10.83 22.99 9.79
C GLN A 576 11.39 23.45 8.42
N LYS A 577 10.94 22.85 7.33
CA LYS A 577 11.36 23.17 5.96
C LYS A 577 10.11 23.43 5.12
N VAL A 578 10.04 24.61 4.52
CA VAL A 578 8.94 25.05 3.65
C VAL A 578 9.52 25.73 2.41
N TRP A 579 8.80 25.67 1.29
CA TRP A 579 9.16 26.36 0.06
C TRP A 579 8.82 27.85 0.18
N THR A 580 9.77 28.74 -0.09
CA THR A 580 9.59 30.20 -0.05
C THR A 580 10.29 30.82 -1.25
N ASP A 581 9.71 31.86 -1.82
CA ASP A 581 10.29 32.63 -2.93
C ASP A 581 11.36 33.65 -2.48
N GLY A 582 11.69 33.68 -1.18
CA GLY A 582 12.67 34.60 -0.58
C GLY A 582 12.11 35.97 -0.20
N THR A 583 10.86 36.28 -0.55
CA THR A 583 10.17 37.51 -0.13
C THR A 583 9.48 37.33 1.24
N VAL A 584 9.27 38.45 1.97
CA VAL A 584 8.57 38.43 3.26
C VAL A 584 7.11 37.94 3.13
N LYS A 585 6.52 38.03 1.92
CA LYS A 585 5.12 37.65 1.65
C LYS A 585 4.90 36.14 1.47
N SER A 586 5.92 35.37 1.06
CA SER A 586 5.80 33.91 0.86
C SER A 586 6.22 33.08 2.09
N ARG A 587 6.63 33.73 3.18
CA ARG A 587 6.89 33.06 4.44
C ARG A 587 5.57 32.96 5.22
N PRO A 588 5.15 31.77 5.69
CA PRO A 588 3.96 31.67 6.51
C PRO A 588 4.09 32.57 7.74
N ASN A 589 3.07 33.39 8.00
CA ASN A 589 3.06 34.41 9.05
C ASN A 589 2.80 33.76 10.43
N CYS A 590 3.66 32.82 10.80
CA CYS A 590 3.53 31.97 11.98
C CYS A 590 4.76 32.15 12.89
N LYS A 591 4.54 32.16 14.21
CA LYS A 591 5.61 32.37 15.18
C LYS A 591 6.59 31.20 15.15
N ILE A 592 7.88 31.49 14.96
CA ILE A 592 8.97 30.50 14.98
C ILE A 592 9.52 30.42 16.41
N GLY A 593 9.43 29.25 17.03
CA GLY A 593 9.90 29.01 18.40
C GLY A 593 9.12 27.91 19.10
N LYS A 594 9.64 27.38 20.23
CA LYS A 594 8.92 26.42 21.07
C LYS A 594 7.85 27.17 21.87
N GLY A 595 6.59 27.10 21.44
CA GLY A 595 5.42 27.52 22.22
C GLY A 595 5.03 26.48 23.27
N ASP A 596 3.89 26.68 23.95
CA ASP A 596 3.36 25.74 24.95
C ASP A 596 3.25 24.31 24.38
N ARG A 597 3.41 23.29 25.21
CA ARG A 597 3.32 21.89 24.82
C ARG A 597 1.94 21.34 25.18
N LEU A 598 1.26 20.77 24.20
CA LEU A 598 0.18 19.82 24.44
C LEU A 598 0.82 18.49 24.79
N ILE A 599 0.62 18.01 26.01
CA ILE A 599 1.10 16.72 26.51
C ILE A 599 -0.07 15.76 26.44
N ILE A 600 0.18 14.57 25.91
CA ILE A 600 -0.78 13.50 25.74
C ILE A 600 -0.18 12.23 26.34
N THR A 601 -0.99 11.51 27.11
CA THR A 601 -0.66 10.21 27.66
C THR A 601 -1.82 9.26 27.40
N HIS A 602 -1.52 8.07 26.88
CA HIS A 602 -2.54 7.05 26.64
C HIS A 602 -1.95 5.64 26.69
N ALA A 603 -2.83 4.65 26.68
CA ALA A 603 -2.50 3.24 26.79
C ALA A 603 -3.42 2.40 25.91
N GLY A 604 -2.88 1.37 25.24
CA GLY A 604 -3.66 0.49 24.39
C GLY A 604 -3.12 -0.94 24.33
N SER A 605 -4.01 -1.89 24.07
CA SER A 605 -3.73 -3.31 23.90
C SER A 605 -4.00 -3.77 22.46
N LYS A 606 -3.92 -5.08 22.23
CA LYS A 606 -4.38 -5.72 20.98
C LYS A 606 -5.85 -5.39 20.67
N ASP A 607 -6.67 -5.19 21.70
CA ASP A 607 -8.12 -4.97 21.61
C ASP A 607 -8.47 -3.49 21.35
N GLY A 608 -7.50 -2.57 21.46
CA GLY A 608 -7.71 -1.14 21.22
C GLY A 608 -7.11 -0.26 22.32
N PHE A 609 -7.42 1.03 22.28
CA PHE A 609 -7.05 1.93 23.38
C PHE A 609 -7.94 1.63 24.60
N VAL A 610 -7.34 1.68 25.79
CA VAL A 610 -8.07 1.44 27.04
C VAL A 610 -9.05 2.61 27.26
N PRO A 611 -10.37 2.36 27.37
CA PRO A 611 -11.36 3.41 27.50
C PRO A 611 -11.12 4.33 28.71
N ASN A 612 -11.44 5.61 28.59
CA ASN A 612 -11.37 6.61 29.67
C ASN A 612 -9.95 6.91 30.23
N VAL A 613 -8.88 6.37 29.64
CA VAL A 613 -7.50 6.61 30.08
C VAL A 613 -6.76 7.67 29.24
N LEU A 614 -7.44 8.29 28.27
CA LEU A 614 -6.83 9.36 27.46
C LEU A 614 -6.66 10.63 28.31
N ASN A 615 -5.40 11.02 28.53
CA ASN A 615 -5.08 12.25 29.24
C ASN A 615 -4.43 13.26 28.29
N ILE A 616 -5.01 14.47 28.19
CA ILE A 616 -4.52 15.54 27.31
C ILE A 616 -4.58 16.88 28.05
N PHE A 617 -3.43 17.54 28.21
CA PHE A 617 -3.34 18.85 28.87
C PHE A 617 -2.21 19.72 28.30
N TRP A 618 -2.27 21.03 28.55
CA TRP A 618 -1.25 22.00 28.13
C TRP A 618 -0.24 22.26 29.26
N SER A 619 1.05 22.38 28.93
CA SER A 619 2.10 22.84 29.86
C SER A 619 1.90 24.32 30.22
N ASN A 620 2.02 24.68 31.50
CA ASN A 620 1.90 26.08 31.93
C ASN A 620 3.27 26.80 31.91
N THR A 621 3.48 27.61 30.87
CA THR A 621 4.46 28.72 30.72
C THR A 621 5.98 28.44 30.73
N GLY A 622 6.61 28.73 29.59
CA GLY A 622 7.61 29.83 29.53
C GLY A 622 9.11 29.53 29.61
N GLN A 623 9.58 28.34 30.00
CA GLN A 623 11.03 28.04 29.94
C GLN A 623 11.32 26.63 29.42
N ALA A 624 12.37 26.53 28.61
CA ALA A 624 12.75 25.34 27.88
C ALA A 624 13.39 24.28 28.78
N ASP A 625 12.59 23.41 29.40
CA ASP A 625 12.96 22.02 29.66
C ASP A 625 11.70 21.15 29.86
N TYR A 626 11.63 19.96 29.23
CA TYR A 626 10.42 19.10 29.26
C TYR A 626 10.16 18.44 30.63
N HIS A 627 11.13 18.50 31.53
CA HIS A 627 11.11 17.76 32.79
C HIS A 627 10.28 18.38 33.93
N GLN A 628 9.49 19.43 33.69
CA GLN A 628 8.70 20.09 34.75
C GLN A 628 7.19 19.81 34.70
N ASP A 629 6.60 19.55 33.53
CA ASP A 629 5.14 19.40 33.38
C ASP A 629 4.64 17.94 33.51
N MET A 630 5.44 16.96 33.10
CA MET A 630 5.18 15.53 33.31
C MET A 630 6.16 15.00 34.36
N ASN A 631 5.70 14.90 35.60
CA ASN A 631 6.52 14.48 36.74
C ASN A 631 6.03 13.14 37.32
N ALA A 632 6.83 12.55 38.21
CA ALA A 632 6.54 11.23 38.78
C ALA A 632 5.18 11.21 39.50
N GLU A 633 4.84 12.24 40.30
CA GLU A 633 3.58 12.30 41.05
C GLU A 633 2.36 12.37 40.12
N TYR A 634 2.42 13.18 39.07
CA TYR A 634 1.32 13.32 38.11
C TYR A 634 1.14 12.04 37.27
N PHE A 635 2.23 11.45 36.80
CA PHE A 635 2.16 10.17 36.07
C PHE A 635 1.65 9.05 36.96
N GLU A 636 2.15 8.94 38.20
CA GLU A 636 1.72 7.93 39.17
C GLU A 636 0.23 8.07 39.49
N LYS A 637 -0.26 9.30 39.65
CA LYS A 637 -1.68 9.57 39.85
C LYS A 637 -2.53 9.09 38.66
N TRP A 638 -2.16 9.46 37.43
CA TRP A 638 -2.85 8.98 36.22
C TRP A 638 -2.78 7.46 36.09
N PHE A 639 -1.61 6.88 36.35
CA PHE A 639 -1.37 5.45 36.27
C PHE A 639 -2.28 4.69 37.22
N VAL A 640 -2.39 5.11 38.48
CA VAL A 640 -3.23 4.45 39.48
C VAL A 640 -4.71 4.76 39.28
N GLU A 641 -5.09 6.04 39.22
CA GLU A 641 -6.50 6.46 39.27
C GLU A 641 -7.24 6.25 37.95
N GLN A 642 -6.54 6.15 36.82
CA GLN A 642 -7.17 5.95 35.51
C GLN A 642 -6.77 4.62 34.89
N LEU A 643 -5.47 4.37 34.71
CA LEU A 643 -5.04 3.19 33.96
C LEU A 643 -5.31 1.89 34.71
N LEU A 644 -4.77 1.72 35.92
CA LEU A 644 -4.93 0.46 36.67
C LEU A 644 -6.39 0.14 36.98
N VAL A 645 -7.20 1.15 37.34
CA VAL A 645 -8.64 0.97 37.62
C VAL A 645 -9.43 0.57 36.37
N SER A 646 -8.95 0.91 35.17
CA SER A 646 -9.63 0.58 33.90
C SER A 646 -9.20 -0.77 33.31
N LEU A 647 -8.25 -1.48 33.94
CA LEU A 647 -7.81 -2.79 33.49
C LEU A 647 -8.56 -3.89 34.27
N GLU A 648 -9.51 -4.54 33.60
CA GLU A 648 -10.37 -5.56 34.23
C GLU A 648 -9.65 -6.90 34.47
N GLU A 649 -8.55 -7.17 33.74
CA GLU A 649 -7.79 -8.42 33.82
C GLU A 649 -6.30 -8.19 34.14
N PRO A 650 -5.64 -9.16 34.82
CA PRO A 650 -4.19 -9.15 35.03
C PRO A 650 -3.45 -8.95 33.69
N SER A 651 -2.67 -7.87 33.62
CA SER A 651 -2.10 -7.36 32.37
C SER A 651 -0.61 -7.10 32.54
N VAL A 652 0.15 -7.28 31.46
CA VAL A 652 1.55 -6.85 31.40
C VAL A 652 1.61 -5.48 30.74
N ILE A 653 2.01 -4.47 31.51
CA ILE A 653 2.09 -3.08 31.10
C ILE A 653 3.52 -2.79 30.63
N ILE A 654 3.66 -2.44 29.36
CA ILE A 654 4.95 -2.10 28.74
C ILE A 654 5.17 -0.60 28.80
N ILE A 655 6.29 -0.21 29.43
CA ILE A 655 6.69 1.19 29.64
C ILE A 655 8.15 1.42 29.26
N ASP A 656 8.54 2.66 28.99
CA ASP A 656 9.94 3.01 28.75
C ASP A 656 10.74 3.21 30.07
N ASN A 657 12.00 3.65 29.97
CA ASN A 657 12.87 3.90 31.13
C ASN A 657 13.01 5.39 31.48
N ALA A 658 12.01 6.23 31.16
CA ALA A 658 12.04 7.62 31.57
C ALA A 658 12.17 7.74 33.10
N LYS A 659 12.87 8.78 33.55
CA LYS A 659 13.23 8.94 34.98
C LYS A 659 12.00 9.00 35.89
N TYR A 660 10.91 9.60 35.41
CA TYR A 660 9.66 9.74 36.18
C TYR A 660 8.87 8.42 36.28
N HIS A 661 8.93 7.55 35.27
CA HIS A 661 8.45 6.15 35.38
C HIS A 661 9.29 5.28 36.32
N SER A 662 10.52 5.72 36.58
CA SER A 662 11.56 4.95 37.25
C SER A 662 11.92 5.54 38.61
N ARG A 663 10.94 6.15 39.30
CA ARG A 663 11.14 6.65 40.67
C ARG A 663 11.44 5.47 41.59
N ARG A 664 12.63 5.51 42.18
CA ARG A 664 13.09 4.49 43.12
C ARG A 664 12.46 4.71 44.47
N LEU A 665 12.03 3.65 45.13
CA LEU A 665 11.57 3.70 46.52
C LEU A 665 12.70 4.08 47.49
N ASP A 666 13.95 3.71 47.15
CA ASP A 666 15.17 4.06 47.89
C ASP A 666 16.11 4.90 47.02
N ALA A 667 16.12 6.22 47.24
CA ALA A 667 16.90 7.17 46.44
C ALA A 667 18.38 7.14 46.82
N VAL A 668 19.20 6.45 46.01
CA VAL A 668 20.66 6.39 46.18
C VAL A 668 21.32 7.65 45.61
N PRO A 669 22.24 8.31 46.35
CA PRO A 669 22.97 9.48 45.85
C PRO A 669 23.77 9.20 44.57
N THR A 670 23.89 10.21 43.70
CA THR A 670 24.66 10.18 42.44
C THR A 670 25.93 11.02 42.55
N SER A 671 26.81 10.94 41.55
CA SER A 671 28.02 11.78 41.48
C SER A 671 27.71 13.29 41.44
N SER A 672 26.49 13.66 41.02
CA SER A 672 26.01 15.05 41.02
C SER A 672 25.43 15.49 42.38
N SER A 673 25.04 14.56 43.27
CA SER A 673 24.49 14.88 44.60
C SER A 673 25.43 15.77 45.43
N ARG A 674 24.88 16.64 46.27
CA ARG A 674 25.69 17.48 47.18
C ARG A 674 26.32 16.60 48.27
N LYS A 675 27.48 17.02 48.81
CA LYS A 675 28.20 16.26 49.85
C LYS A 675 27.31 15.95 51.05
N GLY A 676 26.47 16.90 51.49
CA GLY A 676 25.52 16.71 52.58
C GLY A 676 24.52 15.58 52.34
N VAL A 677 23.94 15.50 51.13
CA VAL A 677 22.99 14.43 50.75
C VAL A 677 23.64 13.05 50.77
N ILE A 678 24.91 12.97 50.36
CA ILE A 678 25.69 11.72 50.41
C ILE A 678 25.92 11.30 51.87
N ILE A 679 26.27 12.25 52.75
CA ILE A 679 26.48 12.02 54.18
C ILE A 679 25.18 11.59 54.88
N GLU A 680 24.08 12.27 54.60
CA GLU A 680 22.74 11.94 55.14
C GLU A 680 22.33 10.52 54.75
N TRP A 681 22.53 10.13 53.49
CA TRP A 681 22.22 8.78 53.02
C TRP A 681 23.12 7.71 53.66
N LEU A 682 24.43 7.96 53.76
CA LEU A 682 25.34 7.03 54.43
C LEU A 682 24.97 6.88 55.92
N THR A 683 24.57 7.97 56.56
CA THR A 683 24.12 7.99 57.96
C THR A 683 22.79 7.24 58.14
N SER A 684 21.81 7.45 57.24
CA SER A 684 20.50 6.77 57.31
C SER A 684 20.60 5.26 57.07
N LYS A 685 21.57 4.83 56.25
CA LYS A 685 21.93 3.41 56.06
C LYS A 685 22.86 2.85 57.14
N LYS A 686 23.23 3.67 58.14
CA LYS A 686 24.16 3.33 59.24
C LYS A 686 25.55 2.87 58.75
N ILE A 687 26.02 3.41 57.62
CA ILE A 687 27.33 3.12 57.01
C ILE A 687 28.36 4.12 57.54
N LYS A 688 29.49 3.63 58.08
CA LYS A 688 30.57 4.48 58.59
C LYS A 688 31.37 5.12 57.45
N PHE A 689 31.74 6.40 57.60
CA PHE A 689 32.56 7.14 56.63
C PHE A 689 33.55 8.10 57.33
N PRO A 690 34.67 8.49 56.69
CA PRO A 690 35.62 9.43 57.28
C PRO A 690 35.11 10.88 57.28
N GLN A 691 35.21 11.59 58.40
CA GLN A 691 34.68 12.96 58.56
C GLN A 691 35.32 13.99 57.60
N ASN A 692 36.60 13.82 57.27
CA ASN A 692 37.33 14.71 56.36
C ASN A 692 37.29 14.23 54.89
N ALA A 693 36.49 13.20 54.56
CA ALA A 693 36.45 12.65 53.21
C ALA A 693 35.95 13.68 52.18
N THR A 694 36.57 13.67 51.01
CA THR A 694 36.11 14.46 49.86
C THR A 694 34.81 13.88 49.29
N LYS A 695 34.06 14.68 48.52
CA LYS A 695 32.83 14.24 47.85
C LYS A 695 33.05 12.97 47.00
N VAL A 696 34.21 12.87 46.34
CA VAL A 696 34.57 11.73 45.49
C VAL A 696 34.73 10.46 46.34
N GLN A 697 35.49 10.53 47.43
CA GLN A 697 35.70 9.41 48.35
C GLN A 697 34.40 8.92 48.99
N LEU A 698 33.51 9.85 49.39
CA LEU A 698 32.18 9.49 49.91
C LEU A 698 31.30 8.81 48.84
N TYR A 699 31.39 9.26 47.58
CA TYR A 699 30.63 8.65 46.49
C TYR A 699 31.15 7.25 46.12
N ASP A 700 32.45 6.97 46.25
CA ASP A 700 32.98 5.62 46.02
C ASP A 700 32.49 4.62 47.08
N ILE A 701 32.29 5.06 48.33
CA ILE A 701 31.60 4.25 49.35
C ILE A 701 30.15 3.98 48.93
N VAL A 702 29.43 4.99 48.44
CA VAL A 702 28.06 4.81 47.93
C VAL A 702 28.00 3.79 46.78
N LYS A 703 28.99 3.79 45.86
CA LYS A 703 29.05 2.79 44.78
C LYS A 703 29.19 1.36 45.30
N ALA A 704 29.98 1.15 46.35
CA ALA A 704 30.23 -0.17 46.94
C ALA A 704 29.00 -0.75 47.66
N PHE A 705 28.14 0.11 48.22
CA PHE A 705 26.94 -0.29 48.98
C PHE A 705 25.63 -0.08 48.19
N LYS A 706 25.71 0.14 46.88
CA LYS A 706 24.53 0.33 46.03
C LYS A 706 23.74 -0.99 45.91
N PRO A 707 22.43 -1.02 46.20
CA PRO A 707 21.62 -2.23 46.11
C PRO A 707 21.58 -2.78 44.67
N PHE A 708 21.66 -4.11 44.56
CA PHE A 708 21.71 -4.83 43.28
C PHE A 708 20.33 -4.88 42.59
N ASN A 709 19.26 -4.97 43.38
CA ASN A 709 17.87 -4.92 42.91
C ASN A 709 17.32 -3.51 43.16
N VAL A 710 16.95 -2.84 42.07
CA VAL A 710 16.33 -1.51 42.11
C VAL A 710 14.83 -1.72 42.06
N GLU A 711 14.13 -1.35 43.12
CA GLU A 711 12.66 -1.38 43.15
C GLU A 711 12.09 0.00 42.76
N TYR A 712 11.14 -0.03 41.84
CA TYR A 712 10.44 1.17 41.35
C TYR A 712 9.02 1.20 41.89
N TYR A 713 8.53 2.40 42.22
CA TYR A 713 7.19 2.57 42.77
C TYR A 713 6.10 2.04 41.82
N ILE A 714 6.19 2.38 40.53
CA ILE A 714 5.25 1.92 39.48
C ILE A 714 5.18 0.40 39.39
N ASP A 715 6.31 -0.29 39.51
CA ASP A 715 6.39 -1.75 39.43
C ASP A 715 5.65 -2.38 40.63
N LYS A 716 5.79 -1.80 41.84
CA LYS A 716 5.12 -2.29 43.05
C LYS A 716 3.62 -2.00 43.07
N ILE A 717 3.21 -0.79 42.71
CA ILE A 717 1.79 -0.44 42.72
C ILE A 717 1.01 -1.18 41.63
N ALA A 718 1.63 -1.44 40.46
CA ALA A 718 1.04 -2.31 39.45
C ALA A 718 0.85 -3.74 40.00
N GLU A 719 1.85 -4.29 40.70
CA GLU A 719 1.80 -5.61 41.33
C GLU A 719 0.68 -5.70 42.39
N GLU A 720 0.51 -4.66 43.22
CA GLU A 720 -0.58 -4.56 44.20
C GLU A 720 -1.98 -4.59 43.57
N TYR A 721 -2.13 -4.05 42.35
CA TYR A 721 -3.36 -4.10 41.55
C TYR A 721 -3.45 -5.36 40.67
N GLY A 722 -2.49 -6.29 40.76
CA GLY A 722 -2.52 -7.56 40.02
C GLY A 722 -1.95 -7.49 38.60
N HIS A 723 -1.20 -6.44 38.25
CA HIS A 723 -0.55 -6.25 36.95
C HIS A 723 0.98 -6.38 37.03
N GLU A 724 1.62 -6.67 35.89
CA GLU A 724 3.08 -6.81 35.78
C GLU A 724 3.64 -5.67 34.92
N VAL A 725 4.75 -5.06 35.31
CA VAL A 725 5.42 -4.03 34.50
C VAL A 725 6.62 -4.62 33.76
N LEU A 726 6.71 -4.38 32.45
CA LEU A 726 7.85 -4.77 31.61
C LEU A 726 8.47 -3.55 30.92
N ARG A 727 9.73 -3.24 31.26
CA ARG A 727 10.42 -2.06 30.74
C ARG A 727 11.12 -2.33 29.39
N LEU A 728 10.95 -1.41 28.44
CA LEU A 728 11.60 -1.45 27.13
C LEU A 728 13.12 -1.28 27.25
N PRO A 729 13.95 -1.96 26.43
CA PRO A 729 15.38 -1.71 26.40
C PRO A 729 15.68 -0.25 25.98
N PRO A 730 16.70 0.41 26.56
CA PRO A 730 17.10 1.74 26.13
C PRO A 730 17.34 1.81 24.61
N TYR A 731 16.85 2.87 23.97
CA TYR A 731 16.94 3.11 22.50
C TYR A 731 16.16 2.12 21.61
N HIS A 732 15.22 1.35 22.16
CA HIS A 732 14.42 0.37 21.41
C HIS A 732 12.91 0.67 21.49
N CYS A 733 12.52 1.94 21.36
CA CYS A 733 11.11 2.35 21.34
C CYS A 733 10.29 1.69 20.21
N ILE A 734 10.95 1.20 19.14
CA ILE A 734 10.33 0.41 18.06
C ILE A 734 9.61 -0.86 18.53
N PHE A 735 9.90 -1.36 19.75
CA PHE A 735 9.18 -2.49 20.34
C PHE A 735 7.86 -2.09 21.02
N SER A 736 7.51 -0.80 20.96
CA SER A 736 6.24 -0.25 21.44
C SER A 736 5.43 0.29 20.25
N PRO A 737 4.32 -0.36 19.86
CA PRO A 737 3.51 0.07 18.72
C PRO A 737 2.91 1.48 18.86
N ILE A 738 2.69 1.94 20.08
CA ILE A 738 2.09 3.26 20.37
C ILE A 738 2.99 4.43 19.91
N GLU A 739 4.30 4.24 19.86
CA GLU A 739 5.27 5.24 19.36
C GLU A 739 5.12 5.52 17.86
N LEU A 740 4.75 4.49 17.08
CA LEU A 740 4.47 4.64 15.65
C LEU A 740 3.17 5.43 15.41
N ILE A 741 2.17 5.22 16.28
CA ILE A 741 0.92 5.98 16.28
C ILE A 741 1.23 7.46 16.54
N TRP A 742 2.05 7.76 17.55
CA TRP A 742 2.50 9.12 17.85
C TRP A 742 3.27 9.78 16.72
N ALA A 743 4.17 9.05 16.04
CA ALA A 743 4.90 9.59 14.90
C ALA A 743 3.96 10.05 13.78
N ASN A 744 2.94 9.24 13.46
CA ASN A 744 1.95 9.56 12.44
C ASN A 744 1.08 10.75 12.84
N THR A 745 0.55 10.76 14.08
CA THR A 745 -0.28 11.85 14.59
C THR A 745 0.49 13.17 14.66
N LYS A 746 1.75 13.16 15.14
CA LYS A 746 2.60 14.36 15.18
C LYS A 746 2.89 14.90 13.79
N ASN A 747 3.13 14.02 12.81
CA ASN A 747 3.36 14.43 11.44
C ASN A 747 2.12 15.08 10.82
N TYR A 748 0.93 14.54 11.11
CA TYR A 748 -0.35 15.16 10.74
C TYR A 748 -0.47 16.54 11.36
N VAL A 749 -0.32 16.69 12.69
CA VAL A 749 -0.40 18.01 13.33
C VAL A 749 0.67 18.98 12.79
N ALA A 750 1.91 18.52 12.57
CA ALA A 750 2.98 19.35 12.01
C ALA A 750 2.71 19.86 10.58
N THR A 751 1.91 19.14 9.80
CA THR A 751 1.54 19.53 8.43
C THR A 751 0.26 20.38 8.39
N HIS A 752 -0.51 20.40 9.47
CA HIS A 752 -1.86 20.97 9.51
C HIS A 752 -2.02 22.14 10.51
N ASN A 753 -1.05 22.35 11.39
CA ASN A 753 -1.07 23.40 12.41
C ASN A 753 -0.74 24.79 11.83
N VAL A 754 -1.73 25.45 11.24
CA VAL A 754 -1.57 26.78 10.60
C VAL A 754 -1.81 27.92 11.59
N THR A 755 -2.78 27.78 12.50
CA THR A 755 -3.24 28.87 13.38
C THR A 755 -2.41 29.03 14.65
N GLN A 756 -1.68 28.00 15.06
CA GLN A 756 -0.92 27.94 16.31
C GLN A 756 -1.76 28.28 17.56
N LYS A 757 -3.08 28.06 17.50
CA LYS A 757 -3.95 28.17 18.67
C LYS A 757 -4.00 26.84 19.42
N GLN A 758 -4.08 26.91 20.74
CA GLN A 758 -4.11 25.70 21.57
C GLN A 758 -5.36 24.83 21.31
N THR A 759 -6.52 25.46 21.07
CA THR A 759 -7.75 24.74 20.69
C THR A 759 -7.59 23.94 19.40
N ASP A 760 -6.95 24.54 18.41
CA ASP A 760 -6.87 24.00 17.06
C ASP A 760 -5.80 22.91 16.98
N VAL A 761 -4.67 23.06 17.67
CA VAL A 761 -3.65 22.01 17.79
C VAL A 761 -4.21 20.76 18.48
N LYS A 762 -5.04 20.95 19.52
CA LYS A 762 -5.73 19.84 20.19
C LYS A 762 -6.74 19.17 19.25
N GLN A 763 -7.48 19.94 18.47
CA GLN A 763 -8.45 19.40 17.51
C GLN A 763 -7.77 18.66 16.36
N LEU A 764 -6.69 19.21 15.78
CA LEU A 764 -5.91 18.56 14.72
C LEU A 764 -5.32 17.21 15.16
N PHE A 765 -4.98 17.07 16.44
CA PHE A 765 -4.51 15.81 17.01
C PHE A 765 -5.64 14.76 17.07
N ILE A 766 -6.85 15.19 17.42
CA ILE A 766 -8.06 14.35 17.42
C ILE A 766 -8.50 14.00 15.99
N ASP A 767 -8.35 14.92 15.05
CA ASP A 767 -8.76 14.73 13.65
C ASP A 767 -7.88 13.71 12.91
N ALA A 768 -6.58 13.69 13.22
CA ALA A 768 -5.62 12.71 12.70
C ALA A 768 -6.01 11.25 13.04
N TRP A 769 -6.84 11.05 14.07
CA TRP A 769 -7.34 9.74 14.47
C TRP A 769 -8.54 9.27 13.64
N LEU A 770 -9.30 10.16 12.99
CA LEU A 770 -10.59 9.87 12.35
C LEU A 770 -10.54 9.74 10.81
N THR A 771 -9.42 10.07 10.16
CA THR A 771 -9.35 10.35 8.70
C THR A 771 -9.20 9.12 7.78
N LEU A 772 -9.48 7.89 8.21
CA LEU A 772 -9.04 6.70 7.46
C LEU A 772 -9.96 6.17 6.34
N TYR A 773 -11.15 6.71 6.06
CA TYR A 773 -12.04 6.13 5.03
C TYR A 773 -13.10 7.10 4.45
N GLU A 774 -13.46 7.00 3.16
CA GLU A 774 -14.10 8.12 2.45
C GLU A 774 -15.63 8.20 2.54
N LEU A 775 -16.37 7.12 2.28
CA LEU A 775 -17.85 7.19 2.27
C LEU A 775 -18.43 7.18 3.69
N HIS A 776 -18.00 6.25 4.53
CA HIS A 776 -18.56 6.15 5.87
C HIS A 776 -18.12 7.30 6.78
N ALA A 777 -16.91 7.88 6.59
CA ALA A 777 -16.54 9.09 7.33
C ALA A 777 -17.37 10.29 6.88
N ALA A 778 -17.67 10.43 5.59
CA ALA A 778 -18.56 11.48 5.11
C ALA A 778 -19.96 11.36 5.75
N ILE A 779 -20.55 10.16 5.73
CA ILE A 779 -21.85 9.90 6.37
C ILE A 779 -21.79 10.15 7.88
N PHE A 780 -20.75 9.65 8.56
CA PHE A 780 -20.60 9.79 10.01
C PHE A 780 -20.43 11.25 10.43
N VAL A 781 -19.50 11.99 9.80
CA VAL A 781 -19.24 13.41 10.10
C VAL A 781 -20.44 14.27 9.76
N ALA A 782 -21.09 14.05 8.60
CA ALA A 782 -22.30 14.76 8.23
C ALA A 782 -23.44 14.50 9.23
N SER A 783 -23.61 13.25 9.67
CA SER A 783 -24.66 12.89 10.64
C SER A 783 -24.39 13.50 12.01
N GLN A 784 -23.13 13.50 12.48
CA GLN A 784 -22.76 14.19 13.71
C GLN A 784 -23.01 15.71 13.65
N HIS A 785 -22.68 16.35 12.53
CA HIS A 785 -22.94 17.78 12.34
C HIS A 785 -24.43 18.10 12.32
N LYS A 786 -25.23 17.33 11.56
CA LYS A 786 -26.69 17.50 11.49
C LYS A 786 -27.35 17.29 12.85
N PHE A 787 -26.94 16.27 13.60
CA PHE A 787 -27.44 15.99 14.94
C PHE A 787 -27.09 17.12 15.93
N LYS A 788 -25.84 17.59 15.95
CA LYS A 788 -25.42 18.73 16.79
C LYS A 788 -26.14 20.03 16.44
N ALA A 789 -26.50 20.21 15.17
CA ALA A 789 -27.25 21.36 14.68
C ALA A 789 -28.77 21.26 14.91
N GLY A 790 -29.27 20.14 15.48
CA GLY A 790 -30.71 19.90 15.67
C GLY A 790 -31.48 19.65 14.37
N LEU A 791 -30.78 19.34 13.27
CA LEU A 791 -31.34 19.06 11.94
C LEU A 791 -31.58 17.56 11.69
N MET A 792 -31.30 16.72 12.67
CA MET A 792 -31.42 15.27 12.62
C MET A 792 -31.79 14.77 14.01
N ASP A 793 -32.77 13.88 14.09
CA ASP A 793 -33.19 13.29 15.36
C ASP A 793 -32.40 12.02 15.73
N LYS A 794 -32.75 11.42 16.87
CA LYS A 794 -32.05 10.24 17.41
C LYS A 794 -32.31 8.98 16.57
N GLU A 795 -33.49 8.84 15.97
CA GLU A 795 -33.84 7.68 15.15
C GLU A 795 -33.14 7.77 13.80
N GLU A 796 -33.14 8.94 13.17
CA GLU A 796 -32.39 9.21 11.93
C GLU A 796 -30.87 9.01 12.11
N LEU A 797 -30.31 9.46 13.24
CA LEU A 797 -28.89 9.23 13.55
C LEU A 797 -28.60 7.72 13.67
N LYS A 798 -29.50 6.96 14.29
CA LYS A 798 -29.35 5.50 14.45
C LYS A 798 -29.29 4.81 13.09
N GLU A 799 -30.22 5.12 12.18
CA GLU A 799 -30.23 4.58 10.82
C GLU A 799 -28.93 4.89 10.06
N LYS A 800 -28.41 6.12 10.19
CA LYS A 800 -27.15 6.50 9.55
C LYS A 800 -25.94 5.76 10.12
N LEU A 801 -25.90 5.53 11.44
CA LEU A 801 -24.85 4.75 12.08
C LEU A 801 -24.89 3.27 11.69
N GLU A 802 -26.08 2.68 11.51
CA GLU A 802 -26.23 1.32 10.98
C GLU A 802 -25.68 1.20 9.54
N VAL A 803 -25.93 2.20 8.70
CA VAL A 803 -25.32 2.28 7.35
C VAL A 803 -23.79 2.33 7.44
N VAL A 804 -23.24 3.13 8.36
CA VAL A 804 -21.78 3.22 8.60
C VAL A 804 -21.21 1.86 9.04
N ILE A 805 -21.89 1.16 9.94
CA ILE A 805 -21.50 -0.18 10.43
C ILE A 805 -21.48 -1.19 9.29
N ASN A 806 -22.50 -1.20 8.43
CA ASN A 806 -22.57 -2.12 7.30
C ASN A 806 -21.43 -1.88 6.31
N LEU A 807 -21.17 -0.61 5.97
CA LEU A 807 -20.04 -0.24 5.09
C LEU A 807 -18.70 -0.63 5.69
N LEU A 808 -18.47 -0.35 6.98
CA LEU A 808 -17.24 -0.75 7.69
C LEU A 808 -17.08 -2.28 7.74
N THR A 809 -18.19 -3.02 7.87
CA THR A 809 -18.15 -4.49 7.87
C THR A 809 -17.75 -5.03 6.50
N GLU A 810 -18.34 -4.51 5.43
CA GLU A 810 -17.99 -4.89 4.05
C GLU A 810 -16.51 -4.59 3.75
N SER A 811 -16.04 -3.37 4.07
CA SER A 811 -14.64 -2.97 3.87
C SER A 811 -13.65 -3.83 4.66
N LYS A 812 -14.01 -4.20 5.90
CA LYS A 812 -13.20 -5.11 6.72
C LYS A 812 -13.02 -6.45 6.01
N GLU A 813 -14.12 -7.05 5.57
CA GLU A 813 -14.10 -8.38 4.94
C GLU A 813 -13.27 -8.40 3.66
N ILE A 814 -13.32 -7.34 2.86
CA ILE A 814 -12.53 -7.22 1.63
C ILE A 814 -11.03 -7.02 1.94
N LEU A 815 -10.68 -6.16 2.91
CA LEU A 815 -9.29 -5.87 3.24
C LEU A 815 -8.59 -6.98 4.01
N GLU A 816 -9.32 -7.85 4.71
CA GLU A 816 -8.80 -9.09 5.31
C GLU A 816 -8.26 -10.08 4.27
N PHE A 817 -8.51 -9.87 2.97
CA PHE A 817 -7.94 -10.70 1.90
C PHE A 817 -6.46 -10.45 1.66
N ASP A 818 -5.94 -9.28 2.04
CA ASP A 818 -4.53 -8.92 1.92
C ASP A 818 -3.72 -9.42 3.13
N SER A 819 -2.40 -9.56 2.97
CA SER A 819 -1.53 -9.99 4.06
C SER A 819 -1.64 -9.03 5.25
N PRO A 820 -1.72 -9.50 6.51
CA PRO A 820 -1.66 -8.62 7.69
C PRO A 820 -0.40 -7.74 7.75
N SER A 821 0.67 -8.13 7.06
CA SER A 821 1.90 -7.34 6.92
C SER A 821 1.81 -6.22 5.86
N SER A 822 0.84 -6.26 4.95
CA SER A 822 0.69 -5.25 3.91
C SER A 822 0.03 -3.98 4.46
N VAL A 823 0.22 -2.84 3.77
CA VAL A 823 -0.43 -1.57 4.15
C VAL A 823 -1.95 -1.74 4.24
N THR A 824 -2.56 -2.45 3.29
CA THR A 824 -3.99 -2.72 3.24
C THR A 824 -4.47 -3.68 4.34
N GLY A 825 -3.69 -4.69 4.72
CA GLY A 825 -4.01 -5.55 5.86
C GLY A 825 -3.98 -4.80 7.19
N HIS A 826 -3.04 -3.88 7.39
CA HIS A 826 -3.03 -2.98 8.55
C HIS A 826 -4.26 -2.06 8.57
N ILE A 827 -4.69 -1.56 7.41
CA ILE A 827 -5.93 -0.78 7.28
C ILE A 827 -7.13 -1.64 7.71
N GLY A 828 -7.26 -2.88 7.23
CA GLY A 828 -8.33 -3.81 7.65
C GLY A 828 -8.39 -4.03 9.17
N THR A 829 -7.23 -4.17 9.84
CA THR A 829 -7.20 -4.26 11.32
C THR A 829 -7.65 -2.97 12.01
N THR A 830 -7.45 -1.82 11.38
CA THR A 830 -7.89 -0.51 11.89
C THR A 830 -9.39 -0.30 11.69
N ILE A 831 -9.95 -0.79 10.59
CA ILE A 831 -11.42 -0.85 10.37
C ILE A 831 -12.10 -1.64 11.48
N ALA A 832 -11.56 -2.81 11.84
CA ALA A 832 -12.16 -3.65 12.87
C ALA A 832 -12.32 -2.90 14.22
N LYS A 833 -11.35 -2.05 14.57
CA LYS A 833 -11.41 -1.19 15.77
C LYS A 833 -12.43 -0.06 15.63
N SER A 834 -12.49 0.56 14.45
CA SER A 834 -13.45 1.65 14.15
C SER A 834 -14.89 1.14 14.17
N LEU A 835 -15.11 -0.06 13.61
CA LEU A 835 -16.40 -0.77 13.61
C LEU A 835 -16.91 -1.02 15.04
N GLU A 836 -16.03 -1.44 15.93
CA GLU A 836 -16.38 -1.67 17.34
C GLU A 836 -16.75 -0.36 18.05
N GLY A 837 -15.99 0.72 17.82
CA GLY A 837 -16.31 2.04 18.37
C GLY A 837 -17.67 2.58 17.90
N VAL A 838 -18.01 2.41 16.62
CA VAL A 838 -19.33 2.83 16.09
C VAL A 838 -20.46 1.97 16.65
N ARG A 839 -20.25 0.66 16.85
CA ARG A 839 -21.23 -0.23 17.51
C ARG A 839 -21.48 0.18 18.96
N GLN A 840 -20.43 0.50 19.72
CA GLN A 840 -20.58 0.98 21.10
C GLN A 840 -21.36 2.29 21.18
N ILE A 841 -21.14 3.21 20.22
CA ILE A 841 -21.93 4.45 20.13
C ILE A 841 -23.41 4.12 19.87
N LEU A 842 -23.70 3.20 18.94
CA LEU A 842 -25.06 2.77 18.62
C LEU A 842 -25.76 2.11 19.83
N ASP A 843 -25.05 1.26 20.56
CA ASP A 843 -25.55 0.56 21.75
C ASP A 843 -25.85 1.54 22.88
N HIS A 844 -25.00 2.56 23.07
CA HIS A 844 -25.25 3.64 24.02
C HIS A 844 -26.54 4.42 23.70
N PHE A 845 -26.83 4.65 22.41
CA PHE A 845 -28.10 5.27 22.00
C PHE A 845 -29.32 4.36 22.20
N CYS A 846 -29.15 3.03 22.07
CA CYS A 846 -30.22 2.04 22.26
C CYS A 846 -30.52 1.73 23.75
N GLY A 847 -29.55 1.93 24.65
CA GLY A 847 -29.61 1.57 26.08
C GLY A 847 -30.44 2.48 27.01
N SER A 848 -31.41 3.25 26.51
CA SER A 848 -32.30 4.11 27.32
C SER A 848 -33.78 3.79 27.10
N SER A 849 -34.12 2.50 27.06
CA SER A 849 -35.50 2.02 27.05
C SER A 849 -35.70 0.80 27.97
N THR A 850 -35.38 0.96 29.24
CA THR A 850 -36.00 0.15 30.30
C THR A 850 -36.83 1.07 31.19
N SER A 851 -38.13 1.06 30.90
CA SER A 851 -39.20 1.50 31.78
C SER A 851 -38.98 0.96 33.19
N GLN A 852 -38.89 1.86 34.18
CA GLN A 852 -39.25 1.50 35.55
C GLN A 852 -40.78 1.36 35.60
N PRO A 853 -41.34 0.19 35.98
CA PRO A 853 -42.71 0.13 36.43
C PRO A 853 -42.77 0.61 37.88
N SER A 854 -43.61 1.60 38.15
CA SER A 854 -44.16 1.87 39.48
C SER A 854 -45.21 0.84 39.87
#